data_AF-A0A067DLY3-F1
#
_entry.id   AF-A0A067DLY3-F1
#
_cell.length_a   1.000
_cell.length_b   1.000
_cell.length_c   1.000
_cell.angle_alpha   90.00
_cell.angle_beta   90.00
_cell.angle_gamma   90.00
#
_symmetry.space_group_name_H-M   'P 1'
#
loop_
_entity.id
_entity.type
_entity.pdbx_description
1 polymer ?
#
loop_
_entity_poly.entity_id
_entity_poly.type
_entity_poly.pdbx_seq_one_letter_code
_entity_poly.pdbx_strand_id
1 'polypeptide(L)'
;MMVIPSIFIPEDWSFTFYEGLNRHPDSILKDKTVAELGCGNGWITIAIAEKWLPSKVYGLDINPRAIRISWINLYLNALDEKGQPIYDAEKKTLLDRVEFHESDLLAYCRDHDIQLERIVGCIPQILNPNPDAMSKIITENASEEFLYSLSNYCALQGFVEDQFGLGLIARAVEEGIGVIKPSGIMIFNMGGRPGQGVCKRLFERRGFRVDKLWQTKILQASEPFFASDTDISALVEIEKNSPHRFEFFMGLSGDLPICARTAWAYGKAGGRISHALSVYSCQLHQPNQVKKIFKFLKNGFHEISSSLDLSFEDDSVADEKIPFLAYLASVLKERSFFPYEPPAGSKRFRNLIADFMKKYHHIPLNADNVVVFPSRAVAIENALRLFSPRLAIVDERLTRHLPKHWLTSLTIKGTDTENSSEHELTVIEAPRQSDLMVELIKKLKPQVVISGIGDFEAVTSSAFVHLLDVTREVGSRLFLDISDHFELSSLPSSNGVLKYLAGNVLPSHAAVICGLVKNQVYSDLEVAFLISEEEAIFKALSKTVEVLEGTTALISQNYYGCLFHELLAFQLAERHTHKERDCEKAKSTEMIGFSRSAISVLNSAELSITETPNSGLIHMDVDQSFLPIPSLVKAAIFESFARQNMSESEIDVTPSIQQYIKSNFGFPIDINAEFIYADCSQSLFNKLVLCCILEGGTLCFPAGSNGNYVSAARFLKANIVNIPTESEVGFKMTEKTLVTILETVKKPWVYISGPTINPTGLLYSNKEIENILTVCAKYGARVVIDTAFSGLEFNYEGWGGWDLEGCLSKLYSSTNSSFNVSLLGGLSLKMLTGALKFGFLVLNHPQLVDAFSSFPGLSKPHSTVRYAIKKLLGLRERKARDLMNAVAEHIRNLESRSKRLKE
;
A
#
# COMPACT_ATOMS: atom_id res chain seq x y z
N MET A 1 54.95 4.38 8.10
CA MET A 1 54.13 3.65 9.08
C MET A 1 54.78 2.31 9.39
N MET A 2 55.05 2.03 10.67
CA MET A 2 55.58 0.75 11.15
C MET A 2 54.41 -0.20 11.43
N VAL A 3 54.47 -1.43 10.91
CA VAL A 3 53.44 -2.47 11.11
C VAL A 3 54.14 -3.77 11.47
N ILE A 4 53.71 -4.42 12.55
CA ILE A 4 54.21 -5.74 12.92
C ILE A 4 53.74 -6.77 11.86
N PRO A 5 54.64 -7.64 11.35
CA PRO A 5 54.23 -8.77 10.51
C PRO A 5 53.34 -9.72 11.33
N SER A 6 52.03 -9.69 11.07
CA SER A 6 51.02 -10.41 11.84
C SER A 6 49.78 -10.73 10.99
N ILE A 7 48.70 -11.20 11.63
CA ILE A 7 47.40 -11.46 10.96
C ILE A 7 46.93 -10.19 10.20
N PHE A 8 46.47 -10.35 8.96
CA PHE A 8 45.99 -9.31 8.04
C PHE A 8 47.01 -8.19 7.70
N ILE A 9 48.16 -8.56 7.14
CA ILE A 9 49.11 -7.61 6.54
C ILE A 9 48.41 -6.85 5.39
N PRO A 10 48.70 -5.55 5.15
CA PRO A 10 48.09 -4.83 4.03
C PRO A 10 48.38 -5.50 2.69
N GLU A 11 47.31 -5.93 2.03
CA GLU A 11 47.31 -6.57 0.69
C GLU A 11 46.50 -5.73 -0.31
N ASP A 12 46.30 -6.24 -1.54
CA ASP A 12 45.58 -5.56 -2.61
C ASP A 12 44.22 -4.96 -2.15
N TRP A 13 43.50 -5.63 -1.25
CA TRP A 13 42.25 -5.12 -0.66
C TRP A 13 42.45 -3.85 0.16
N SER A 14 43.48 -3.84 1.02
CA SER A 14 43.81 -2.67 1.86
C SER A 14 44.31 -1.49 1.03
N PHE A 15 45.18 -1.75 0.04
CA PHE A 15 45.68 -0.71 -0.86
C PHE A 15 44.58 -0.10 -1.71
N THR A 16 43.74 -0.94 -2.33
CA THR A 16 42.59 -0.49 -3.12
C THR A 16 41.66 0.39 -2.27
N PHE A 17 41.41 -0.03 -1.02
CA PHE A 17 40.55 0.74 -0.13
C PHE A 17 41.14 2.11 0.19
N TYR A 18 42.42 2.17 0.56
CA TYR A 18 43.12 3.42 0.84
C TYR A 18 43.17 4.35 -0.40
N GLU A 19 43.42 3.79 -1.59
CA GLU A 19 43.34 4.54 -2.86
C GLU A 19 41.96 5.12 -3.12
N GLY A 20 40.90 4.35 -2.83
CA GLY A 20 39.52 4.82 -2.93
C GLY A 20 39.22 5.95 -1.95
N LEU A 21 39.67 5.84 -0.69
CA LEU A 21 39.56 6.93 0.30
C LEU A 21 40.28 8.21 -0.18
N ASN A 22 41.42 8.06 -0.85
CA ASN A 22 42.18 9.18 -1.43
C ASN A 22 41.49 9.89 -2.61
N ARG A 23 40.40 9.34 -3.16
CA ARG A 23 39.63 10.01 -4.23
C ARG A 23 38.73 11.12 -3.70
N HIS A 24 38.49 11.19 -2.40
CA HIS A 24 37.74 12.28 -1.79
C HIS A 24 38.63 13.48 -1.42
N PRO A 25 38.06 14.70 -1.32
CA PRO A 25 38.79 15.86 -0.79
C PRO A 25 39.28 15.61 0.64
N ASP A 26 40.41 16.19 1.04
CA ASP A 26 40.99 15.98 2.38
C ASP A 26 40.05 16.35 3.53
N SER A 27 39.04 17.20 3.30
CA SER A 27 38.01 17.55 4.28
C SER A 27 37.02 16.42 4.61
N ILE A 28 37.05 15.28 3.89
CA ILE A 28 36.04 14.23 4.01
C ILE A 28 36.01 13.58 5.40
N LEU A 29 37.19 13.37 6.01
CA LEU A 29 37.39 12.70 7.30
C LEU A 29 37.83 13.68 8.41
N LYS A 30 38.25 14.89 8.05
CA LYS A 30 38.72 15.92 8.99
C LYS A 30 37.66 16.32 10.01
N ASP A 31 38.04 16.37 11.27
CA ASP A 31 37.17 16.70 12.41
C ASP A 31 35.93 15.79 12.56
N LYS A 32 35.92 14.62 11.91
CA LYS A 32 34.81 13.67 11.96
C LYS A 32 35.01 12.60 13.03
N THR A 33 33.90 12.05 13.52
CA THR A 33 33.88 10.80 14.28
C THR A 33 33.72 9.65 13.29
N VAL A 34 34.70 8.76 13.24
CA VAL A 34 34.83 7.71 12.22
C VAL A 34 34.82 6.34 12.89
N ALA A 35 34.14 5.35 12.31
CA ALA A 35 34.37 3.95 12.65
C ALA A 35 34.91 3.21 11.43
N GLU A 36 35.93 2.38 11.65
CA GLU A 36 36.41 1.42 10.67
C GLU A 36 35.96 0.00 11.06
N LEU A 37 35.29 -0.68 10.13
CA LEU A 37 34.86 -2.06 10.28
C LEU A 37 35.87 -3.01 9.64
N GLY A 38 36.32 -3.99 10.44
CA GLY A 38 37.33 -4.96 10.03
C GLY A 38 38.73 -4.34 10.01
N CYS A 39 39.12 -3.66 11.09
CA CYS A 39 40.38 -2.92 11.12
C CYS A 39 41.63 -3.82 11.07
N GLY A 40 41.50 -5.13 11.32
CA GLY A 40 42.61 -6.07 11.24
C GLY A 40 43.76 -5.66 12.17
N ASN A 41 44.93 -5.37 11.60
CA ASN A 41 46.10 -4.90 12.36
C ASN A 41 46.15 -3.38 12.60
N GLY A 42 45.09 -2.65 12.22
CA GLY A 42 44.94 -1.21 12.45
C GLY A 42 45.60 -0.31 11.41
N TRP A 43 46.12 -0.87 10.31
CA TRP A 43 46.88 -0.10 9.30
C TRP A 43 46.08 1.06 8.71
N ILE A 44 44.88 0.78 8.18
CA ILE A 44 44.00 1.81 7.62
C ILE A 44 43.56 2.80 8.70
N THR A 45 43.24 2.34 9.91
CA THR A 45 42.76 3.18 11.01
C THR A 45 43.76 4.27 11.36
N ILE A 46 45.03 3.90 11.50
CA ILE A 46 46.13 4.82 11.81
C ILE A 46 46.42 5.71 10.60
N ALA A 47 46.46 5.16 9.38
CA ALA A 47 46.64 5.95 8.16
C ALA A 47 45.53 7.01 8.01
N ILE A 48 44.29 6.68 8.40
CA ILE A 48 43.17 7.62 8.43
C ILE A 48 43.46 8.77 9.41
N ALA A 49 43.92 8.44 10.61
CA ALA A 49 44.21 9.41 11.66
C ALA A 49 45.38 10.34 11.30
N GLU A 50 46.47 9.80 10.74
CA GLU A 50 47.66 10.56 10.34
C GLU A 50 47.36 11.55 9.21
N LYS A 51 46.63 11.10 8.17
CA LYS A 51 46.46 11.90 6.96
C LYS A 51 45.34 12.93 7.07
N TRP A 52 44.17 12.54 7.59
CA TRP A 52 42.97 13.38 7.50
C TRP A 52 42.57 14.06 8.81
N LEU A 53 43.30 13.86 9.91
CA LEU A 53 43.05 14.53 11.19
C LEU A 53 41.58 14.46 11.68
N PRO A 54 40.96 13.27 11.75
CA PRO A 54 39.62 13.10 12.31
C PRO A 54 39.58 13.46 13.81
N SER A 55 38.40 13.81 14.32
CA SER A 55 38.22 14.04 15.76
C SER A 55 38.47 12.78 16.58
N LYS A 56 38.01 11.63 16.07
CA LYS A 56 38.14 10.31 16.66
C LYS A 56 37.93 9.22 15.60
N VAL A 57 38.69 8.13 15.68
CA VAL A 57 38.55 6.93 14.86
C VAL A 57 38.44 5.71 15.78
N TYR A 58 37.37 4.94 15.62
CA TYR A 58 37.17 3.67 16.28
C TYR A 58 37.50 2.54 15.30
N GLY A 59 38.62 1.84 15.51
CA GLY A 59 38.92 0.60 14.79
C GLY A 59 38.20 -0.57 15.46
N LEU A 60 37.32 -1.23 14.70
CA LEU A 60 36.44 -2.28 15.19
C LEU A 60 36.75 -3.60 14.48
N ASP A 61 36.99 -4.64 15.27
CA ASP A 61 37.23 -6.00 14.78
C ASP A 61 36.66 -7.02 15.76
N ILE A 62 36.14 -8.14 15.24
CA ILE A 62 35.62 -9.22 16.08
C ILE A 62 36.75 -10.10 16.65
N ASN A 63 37.96 -10.03 16.06
CA ASN A 63 39.09 -10.84 16.48
C ASN A 63 39.91 -10.13 17.59
N PRO A 64 39.93 -10.67 18.83
CA PRO A 64 40.65 -10.04 19.94
C PRO A 64 42.16 -9.94 19.71
N ARG A 65 42.77 -10.85 18.93
CA ARG A 65 44.20 -10.80 18.60
C ARG A 65 44.51 -9.65 17.64
N ALA A 66 43.61 -9.39 16.69
CA ALA A 66 43.72 -8.28 15.74
C ALA A 66 43.68 -6.93 16.48
N ILE A 67 42.78 -6.78 17.46
CA ILE A 67 42.69 -5.60 18.33
C ILE A 67 43.98 -5.37 19.14
N ARG A 68 44.53 -6.41 19.77
CA ARG A 68 45.79 -6.30 20.53
C ARG A 68 46.96 -5.85 19.64
N ILE A 69 47.07 -6.43 18.45
CA ILE A 69 48.09 -6.04 17.45
C ILE A 69 47.89 -4.58 17.04
N SER A 70 46.65 -4.16 16.80
CA SER A 70 46.31 -2.79 16.41
C SER A 70 46.74 -1.77 17.46
N TRP A 71 46.53 -2.07 18.75
CA TRP A 71 47.04 -1.24 19.84
C TRP A 71 48.57 -1.13 19.83
N ILE A 72 49.29 -2.25 19.62
CA ILE A 72 50.76 -2.21 19.55
C ILE A 72 51.22 -1.35 18.36
N ASN A 73 50.62 -1.55 17.17
CA ASN A 73 50.93 -0.76 15.99
C ASN A 73 50.64 0.74 16.22
N LEU A 74 49.57 1.08 16.94
CA LEU A 74 49.27 2.47 17.31
C LEU A 74 50.38 3.08 18.18
N TYR A 75 50.81 2.39 19.24
CA TYR A 75 51.91 2.87 20.08
C TYR A 75 53.22 3.03 19.31
N LEU A 76 53.52 2.12 18.38
CA LEU A 76 54.71 2.20 17.54
C LEU A 76 54.71 3.43 16.62
N ASN A 77 53.54 3.87 16.13
CA ASN A 77 53.46 5.04 15.26
C ASN A 77 53.17 6.35 16.02
N ALA A 78 52.71 6.28 17.28
CA ALA A 78 52.41 7.46 18.08
C ALA A 78 53.63 8.07 18.79
N LEU A 79 54.75 7.34 18.88
CA LEU A 79 55.94 7.73 19.62
C LEU A 79 57.16 7.89 18.69
N ASP A 80 58.03 8.85 18.98
CA ASP A 80 59.30 9.03 18.29
C ASP A 80 60.37 8.02 18.75
N GLU A 81 61.57 8.08 18.16
CA GLU A 81 62.69 7.19 18.53
C GLU A 81 63.13 7.31 20.00
N LYS A 82 62.73 8.38 20.69
CA LYS A 82 63.02 8.63 22.12
C LYS A 82 61.83 8.28 23.02
N GLY A 83 60.77 7.70 22.46
CA GLY A 83 59.55 7.34 23.18
C GLY A 83 58.68 8.54 23.55
N GLN A 84 58.87 9.71 22.93
CA GLN A 84 58.04 10.89 23.17
C GLN A 84 56.85 10.94 22.20
N PRO A 85 55.67 11.42 22.62
CA PRO A 85 54.51 11.51 21.74
C PRO A 85 54.75 12.43 20.53
N ILE A 86 54.33 11.96 19.36
CA ILE A 86 54.34 12.74 18.12
C ILE A 86 53.04 13.55 18.05
N TYR A 87 53.20 14.87 17.89
CA TYR A 87 52.08 15.80 17.80
C TYR A 87 51.82 16.21 16.35
N ASP A 88 50.56 16.23 15.97
CA ASP A 88 50.10 16.79 14.71
C ASP A 88 49.95 18.33 14.76
N ALA A 89 49.49 18.91 13.65
CA ALA A 89 49.30 20.36 13.50
C ALA A 89 48.29 20.96 14.50
N GLU A 90 47.43 20.16 15.12
CA GLU A 90 46.41 20.56 16.10
C GLU A 90 46.86 20.24 17.54
N LYS A 91 48.14 19.88 17.74
CA LYS A 91 48.72 19.48 19.02
C LYS A 91 48.02 18.26 19.65
N LYS A 92 47.50 17.36 18.82
CA LYS A 92 47.01 16.04 19.25
C LYS A 92 47.97 14.95 18.79
N THR A 93 47.93 13.82 19.47
CA THR A 93 48.68 12.62 19.13
C THR A 93 47.76 11.60 18.48
N LEU A 94 48.33 10.56 17.87
CA LEU A 94 47.53 9.42 17.39
C LEU A 94 46.75 8.73 18.53
N LEU A 95 47.31 8.72 19.75
CA LEU A 95 46.64 8.17 20.94
C LEU A 95 45.40 8.97 21.35
N ASP A 96 45.36 10.27 21.05
CA ASP A 96 44.16 11.08 21.28
C ASP A 96 43.06 10.78 20.25
N ARG A 97 43.46 10.42 19.02
CA ARG A 97 42.56 10.27 17.87
C ARG A 97 42.06 8.85 17.63
N VAL A 98 42.79 7.80 18.02
CA VAL A 98 42.46 6.40 17.67
C VAL A 98 42.16 5.56 18.90
N GLU A 99 41.14 4.71 18.80
CA GLU A 99 40.86 3.63 19.75
C GLU A 99 40.53 2.34 19.01
N PHE A 100 40.90 1.20 19.59
CA PHE A 100 40.55 -0.12 19.06
C PHE A 100 39.72 -0.92 20.06
N HIS A 101 38.62 -1.51 19.59
CA HIS A 101 37.68 -2.25 20.42
C HIS A 101 37.26 -3.56 19.76
N GLU A 102 37.15 -4.62 20.56
CA GLU A 102 36.52 -5.86 20.13
C GLU A 102 35.03 -5.60 19.89
N SER A 103 34.54 -5.87 18.68
CA SER A 103 33.18 -5.53 18.29
C SER A 103 32.70 -6.41 17.14
N ASP A 104 31.51 -6.99 17.29
CA ASP A 104 30.75 -7.52 16.16
C ASP A 104 30.15 -6.33 15.38
N LEU A 105 30.79 -5.99 14.26
CA LEU A 105 30.46 -4.83 13.43
C LEU A 105 30.37 -3.55 14.28
N LEU A 106 29.18 -2.92 14.35
CA LEU A 106 28.95 -1.63 15.02
C LEU A 106 28.39 -1.80 16.44
N ALA A 107 28.41 -3.02 17.01
CA ALA A 107 27.92 -3.29 18.37
C ALA A 107 28.53 -2.34 19.41
N TYR A 108 29.85 -2.17 19.43
CA TYR A 108 30.52 -1.26 20.36
C TYR A 108 29.97 0.17 20.28
N CYS A 109 29.82 0.72 19.06
CA CYS A 109 29.29 2.06 18.87
C CYS A 109 27.82 2.18 19.33
N ARG A 110 27.01 1.14 19.09
CA ARG A 110 25.61 1.11 19.51
C ARG A 110 25.46 1.03 21.02
N ASP A 111 26.23 0.18 21.68
CA ASP A 111 26.13 -0.06 23.12
C ASP A 111 26.63 1.13 23.95
N HIS A 112 27.45 1.99 23.34
CA HIS A 112 27.97 3.22 23.94
C HIS A 112 27.31 4.50 23.38
N ASP A 113 26.21 4.39 22.63
CA ASP A 113 25.47 5.51 22.03
C ASP A 113 26.32 6.49 21.18
N ILE A 114 27.36 5.96 20.52
CA ILE A 114 28.28 6.74 19.68
C ILE A 114 27.62 7.05 18.34
N GLN A 115 27.49 8.34 18.02
CA GLN A 115 27.00 8.82 16.72
C GLN A 115 28.14 9.09 15.75
N LEU A 116 28.11 8.42 14.59
CA LEU A 116 29.20 8.42 13.63
C LEU A 116 28.94 9.38 12.46
N GLU A 117 29.96 10.10 11.99
CA GLU A 117 29.86 10.89 10.75
C GLU A 117 30.39 10.12 9.53
N ARG A 118 31.27 9.15 9.77
CA ARG A 118 31.82 8.29 8.73
C ARG A 118 31.86 6.85 9.23
N ILE A 119 31.47 5.93 8.35
CA ILE A 119 31.68 4.50 8.55
C ILE A 119 32.47 4.03 7.35
N VAL A 120 33.64 3.47 7.59
CA VAL A 120 34.49 2.91 6.55
C VAL A 120 34.61 1.42 6.80
N GLY A 121 34.55 0.58 5.77
CA GLY A 121 34.60 -0.87 5.97
C GLY A 121 35.27 -1.61 4.82
N CYS A 122 36.23 -2.46 5.18
CA CYS A 122 36.78 -3.48 4.31
C CYS A 122 36.57 -4.84 4.99
N ILE A 123 35.32 -5.32 4.96
CA ILE A 123 34.90 -6.53 5.69
C ILE A 123 34.78 -7.75 4.76
N PRO A 124 34.94 -8.98 5.29
CA PRO A 124 34.93 -10.20 4.49
C PRO A 124 33.63 -10.44 3.69
N GLN A 125 33.78 -11.07 2.52
CA GLN A 125 32.67 -11.51 1.66
C GLN A 125 32.68 -13.04 1.50
N ILE A 126 31.74 -13.72 2.15
CA ILE A 126 31.77 -15.17 2.35
C ILE A 126 30.51 -15.80 1.77
N LEU A 127 30.69 -16.65 0.77
CA LEU A 127 29.60 -17.33 0.10
C LEU A 127 29.06 -18.46 0.98
N ASN A 128 27.74 -18.48 1.17
CA ASN A 128 27.01 -19.53 1.87
C ASN A 128 27.68 -19.96 3.20
N PRO A 129 27.84 -19.03 4.16
CA PRO A 129 28.57 -19.29 5.40
C PRO A 129 27.96 -20.45 6.20
N ASN A 130 28.82 -21.26 6.82
CA ASN A 130 28.38 -22.39 7.65
C ASN A 130 27.54 -21.87 8.83
N PRO A 131 26.29 -22.36 9.04
CA PRO A 131 25.43 -21.90 10.14
C PRO A 131 26.06 -22.08 11.54
N ASP A 132 26.98 -23.03 11.71
CA ASP A 132 27.68 -23.27 12.97
C ASP A 132 28.93 -22.38 13.18
N ALA A 133 29.35 -21.57 12.19
CA ALA A 133 30.60 -20.81 12.24
C ALA A 133 30.67 -19.82 13.43
N MET A 134 29.55 -19.15 13.77
CA MET A 134 29.46 -18.24 14.92
C MET A 134 29.16 -18.93 16.26
N SER A 135 28.81 -20.22 16.27
CA SER A 135 28.52 -20.95 17.52
C SER A 135 29.75 -21.18 18.40
N LYS A 136 30.96 -20.91 17.85
CA LYS A 136 32.23 -20.95 18.55
C LYS A 136 32.71 -19.52 18.79
N ILE A 137 32.63 -19.05 20.03
CA ILE A 137 33.27 -17.79 20.44
C ILE A 137 34.73 -17.82 19.98
N ILE A 138 35.18 -16.80 19.25
CA ILE A 138 36.60 -16.65 18.89
C ILE A 138 37.36 -16.35 20.18
N THR A 139 37.90 -17.41 20.80
CA THR A 139 38.69 -17.27 22.03
C THR A 139 40.16 -16.97 21.69
N GLU A 140 40.87 -16.30 22.59
CA GLU A 140 42.31 -16.01 22.44
C GLU A 140 43.17 -17.27 22.25
N ASN A 141 42.65 -18.45 22.63
CA ASN A 141 43.32 -19.75 22.51
C ASN A 141 43.02 -20.49 21.20
N ALA A 142 42.34 -19.85 20.24
CA ALA A 142 42.08 -20.44 18.94
C ALA A 142 43.38 -20.63 18.12
N SER A 143 43.43 -21.69 17.29
CA SER A 143 44.59 -21.96 16.44
C SER A 143 44.82 -20.84 15.41
N GLU A 144 46.05 -20.68 14.93
CA GLU A 144 46.36 -19.61 13.95
C GLU A 144 45.52 -19.78 12.67
N GLU A 145 45.40 -21.00 12.15
CA GLU A 145 44.52 -21.32 11.00
C GLU A 145 43.06 -20.89 11.24
N PHE A 146 42.54 -21.04 12.46
CA PHE A 146 41.20 -20.60 12.82
C PHE A 146 41.09 -19.06 12.83
N LEU A 147 42.09 -18.34 13.34
CA LEU A 147 42.06 -16.88 13.35
C LEU A 147 42.22 -16.24 11.96
N TYR A 148 42.85 -16.95 11.01
CA TYR A 148 43.01 -16.51 9.62
C TYR A 148 41.80 -16.80 8.72
N SER A 149 40.97 -17.81 9.04
CA SER A 149 39.85 -18.17 8.18
C SER A 149 38.78 -17.09 8.17
N LEU A 150 38.45 -16.59 6.97
CA LEU A 150 37.39 -15.60 6.80
C LEU A 150 36.05 -16.18 7.26
N SER A 151 35.82 -17.48 7.05
CA SER A 151 34.56 -18.16 7.40
C SER A 151 34.12 -17.98 8.86
N ASN A 152 35.03 -17.63 9.77
CA ASN A 152 34.73 -17.34 11.18
C ASN A 152 34.17 -15.93 11.42
N TYR A 153 34.21 -15.04 10.43
CA TYR A 153 33.70 -13.66 10.50
C TYR A 153 32.25 -13.52 10.03
N CYS A 154 31.63 -14.57 9.48
CA CYS A 154 30.27 -14.51 8.96
C CYS A 154 29.51 -15.81 9.20
N ALA A 155 28.34 -15.71 9.83
CA ALA A 155 27.30 -16.74 9.78
C ALA A 155 26.19 -16.31 8.80
N LEU A 156 25.22 -17.21 8.53
CA LEU A 156 24.07 -16.88 7.69
C LEU A 156 23.26 -15.75 8.34
N GLN A 157 23.06 -14.63 7.62
CA GLN A 157 22.41 -13.43 8.17
C GLN A 157 20.89 -13.40 7.95
N GLY A 158 20.36 -14.26 7.06
CA GLY A 158 18.95 -14.30 6.68
C GLY A 158 18.57 -13.28 5.61
N PHE A 159 19.56 -12.77 4.85
CA PHE A 159 19.37 -11.82 3.76
C PHE A 159 19.45 -12.51 2.40
N VAL A 160 18.79 -11.92 1.40
CA VAL A 160 18.92 -12.37 -0.01
C VAL A 160 20.38 -12.24 -0.49
N GLU A 161 21.11 -11.30 0.09
CA GLU A 161 22.52 -11.00 -0.14
C GLU A 161 23.48 -12.09 0.37
N ASP A 162 23.05 -13.00 1.26
CA ASP A 162 23.86 -14.13 1.76
C ASP A 162 24.28 -15.06 0.62
N GLN A 163 23.42 -15.26 -0.39
CA GLN A 163 23.72 -16.12 -1.54
C GLN A 163 24.87 -15.57 -2.41
N PHE A 164 25.18 -14.28 -2.28
CA PHE A 164 26.27 -13.59 -3.00
C PHE A 164 27.46 -13.29 -2.10
N GLY A 165 27.43 -13.74 -0.84
CA GLY A 165 28.43 -13.46 0.18
C GLY A 165 28.49 -12.00 0.63
N LEU A 166 27.37 -11.29 0.49
CA LEU A 166 27.23 -9.88 0.86
C LEU A 166 26.41 -9.68 2.15
N GLY A 167 26.00 -10.77 2.82
CA GLY A 167 25.17 -10.72 4.03
C GLY A 167 25.77 -9.90 5.17
N LEU A 168 27.07 -10.05 5.44
CA LEU A 168 27.76 -9.28 6.48
C LEU A 168 27.74 -7.78 6.19
N ILE A 169 27.93 -7.40 4.92
CA ILE A 169 27.87 -6.00 4.47
C ILE A 169 26.44 -5.47 4.59
N ALA A 170 25.44 -6.26 4.18
CA ALA A 170 24.04 -5.91 4.33
C ALA A 170 23.68 -5.61 5.81
N ARG A 171 24.12 -6.47 6.75
CA ARG A 171 23.96 -6.24 8.19
C ARG A 171 24.70 -4.97 8.65
N ALA A 172 25.96 -4.79 8.25
CA ALA A 172 26.75 -3.62 8.60
C ALA A 172 26.09 -2.31 8.15
N VAL A 173 25.50 -2.28 6.96
CA VAL A 173 24.75 -1.14 6.45
C VAL A 173 23.52 -0.87 7.30
N GLU A 174 22.71 -1.88 7.64
CA GLU A 174 21.50 -1.70 8.47
C GLU A 174 21.80 -1.30 9.92
N GLU A 175 22.91 -1.79 10.49
CA GLU A 175 23.43 -1.30 11.77
C GLU A 175 23.91 0.15 11.64
N GLY A 176 24.61 0.45 10.56
CA GLY A 176 25.12 1.78 10.22
C GLY A 176 24.01 2.83 10.15
N ILE A 177 22.85 2.52 9.56
CA ILE A 177 21.68 3.42 9.54
C ILE A 177 21.29 3.85 10.96
N GLY A 178 21.47 2.98 11.95
CA GLY A 178 21.14 3.27 13.35
C GLY A 178 22.06 4.27 14.03
N VAL A 179 23.34 4.29 13.67
CA VAL A 179 24.38 5.07 14.39
C VAL A 179 24.95 6.24 13.58
N ILE A 180 24.79 6.24 12.26
CA ILE A 180 25.34 7.30 11.41
C ILE A 180 24.52 8.59 11.53
N LYS A 181 25.13 9.77 11.62
CA LYS A 181 24.42 11.06 11.59
C LYS A 181 23.73 11.27 10.22
N PRO A 182 22.67 12.10 10.13
CA PRO A 182 21.95 12.34 8.88
C PRO A 182 22.83 12.71 7.66
N SER A 183 23.88 13.51 7.87
CA SER A 183 24.84 13.91 6.82
C SER A 183 26.06 12.99 6.72
N GLY A 184 25.99 11.81 7.33
CA GLY A 184 27.11 10.87 7.35
C GLY A 184 27.22 10.09 6.04
N ILE A 185 28.41 9.54 5.81
CA ILE A 185 28.76 8.79 4.60
C ILE A 185 29.33 7.44 5.02
N MET A 186 28.90 6.38 4.34
CA MET A 186 29.49 5.05 4.45
C MET A 186 30.39 4.78 3.25
N ILE A 187 31.59 4.26 3.47
CA ILE A 187 32.52 3.92 2.40
C ILE A 187 32.92 2.46 2.54
N PHE A 188 32.59 1.65 1.55
CA PHE A 188 32.88 0.21 1.59
C PHE A 188 33.75 -0.21 0.41
N ASN A 189 34.78 -1.01 0.70
CA ASN A 189 35.50 -1.77 -0.31
C ASN A 189 34.82 -3.12 -0.52
N MET A 190 34.52 -3.47 -1.76
CA MET A 190 33.75 -4.66 -2.10
C MET A 190 34.38 -5.41 -3.27
N GLY A 191 34.43 -6.74 -3.15
CA GLY A 191 34.67 -7.62 -4.27
C GLY A 191 33.50 -7.57 -5.26
N GLY A 192 33.83 -7.41 -6.54
CA GLY A 192 32.90 -7.28 -7.66
C GLY A 192 32.44 -8.61 -8.24
N ARG A 193 32.75 -9.76 -7.62
CA ARG A 193 32.33 -11.09 -8.09
C ARG A 193 30.80 -11.17 -8.32
N PRO A 194 29.93 -10.67 -7.42
CA PRO A 194 28.48 -10.65 -7.63
C PRO A 194 27.99 -9.74 -8.76
N GLY A 195 28.89 -8.95 -9.35
CA GLY A 195 28.58 -7.95 -10.35
C GLY A 195 28.15 -6.61 -9.78
N GLN A 196 28.43 -5.54 -10.55
CA GLN A 196 28.27 -4.17 -10.07
C GLN A 196 26.82 -3.83 -9.70
N GLY A 197 25.86 -4.33 -10.46
CA GLY A 197 24.43 -4.12 -10.19
C GLY A 197 24.00 -4.67 -8.83
N VAL A 198 24.47 -5.87 -8.46
CA VAL A 198 24.16 -6.48 -7.16
C VAL A 198 24.81 -5.70 -6.01
N CYS A 199 26.07 -5.30 -6.17
CA CYS A 199 26.79 -4.52 -5.16
C CYS A 199 26.13 -3.16 -4.89
N LYS A 200 25.71 -2.43 -5.94
CA LYS A 200 24.99 -1.16 -5.78
C LYS A 200 23.61 -1.36 -5.16
N ARG A 201 22.86 -2.34 -5.66
CA ARG A 201 21.50 -2.62 -5.20
C ARG A 201 21.43 -2.93 -3.71
N LEU A 202 22.47 -3.53 -3.12
CA LEU A 202 22.57 -3.76 -1.66
C LEU A 202 22.33 -2.48 -0.85
N PHE A 203 22.90 -1.36 -1.29
CA PHE A 203 22.78 -0.06 -0.62
C PHE A 203 21.52 0.68 -1.08
N GLU A 204 21.25 0.72 -2.39
CA GLU A 204 20.11 1.44 -2.97
C GLU A 204 18.80 0.96 -2.36
N ARG A 205 18.59 -0.36 -2.24
CA ARG A 205 17.39 -0.91 -1.62
C ARG A 205 17.21 -0.54 -0.14
N ARG A 206 18.27 -0.09 0.53
CA ARG A 206 18.30 0.39 1.93
C ARG A 206 18.21 1.91 2.03
N GLY A 207 17.96 2.60 0.92
CA GLY A 207 17.73 4.06 0.87
C GLY A 207 19.01 4.89 0.75
N PHE A 208 20.06 4.34 0.15
CA PHE A 208 21.32 5.04 -0.12
C PHE A 208 21.46 5.43 -1.59
N ARG A 209 22.02 6.62 -1.84
CA ARG A 209 22.66 6.97 -3.11
C ARG A 209 24.08 6.43 -3.10
N VAL A 210 24.50 5.83 -4.22
CA VAL A 210 25.76 5.09 -4.32
C VAL A 210 26.63 5.64 -5.44
N ASP A 211 27.80 6.15 -5.08
CA ASP A 211 28.84 6.57 -6.01
C ASP A 211 30.00 5.59 -6.00
N LYS A 212 30.43 5.13 -7.18
CA LYS A 212 31.64 4.31 -7.30
C LYS A 212 32.86 5.23 -7.41
N LEU A 213 33.65 5.30 -6.34
CA LEU A 213 34.81 6.19 -6.22
C LEU A 213 36.02 5.67 -6.99
N TRP A 214 36.27 4.36 -6.85
CA TRP A 214 37.46 3.70 -7.37
C TRP A 214 37.17 2.25 -7.71
N GLN A 215 37.91 1.73 -8.67
CA GLN A 215 37.88 0.31 -9.02
C GLN A 215 39.24 -0.13 -9.54
N THR A 216 39.71 -1.29 -9.08
CA THR A 216 40.85 -2.00 -9.66
C THR A 216 40.47 -3.46 -9.93
N LYS A 217 41.36 -4.24 -10.56
CA LYS A 217 41.21 -5.68 -10.75
C LYS A 217 42.33 -6.38 -10.00
N ILE A 218 42.00 -7.45 -9.28
CA ILE A 218 42.98 -8.26 -8.54
C ILE A 218 42.93 -9.70 -9.04
N LEU A 219 44.07 -10.38 -9.00
CA LEU A 219 44.11 -11.79 -9.35
C LEU A 219 43.35 -12.62 -8.30
N GLN A 220 42.62 -13.62 -8.76
CA GLN A 220 42.03 -14.60 -7.84
C GLN A 220 43.18 -15.33 -7.15
N ALA A 221 43.23 -15.29 -5.83
CA ALA A 221 44.26 -15.96 -5.05
C ALA A 221 44.28 -17.46 -5.39
N SER A 222 45.43 -17.94 -5.87
CA SER A 222 45.67 -19.35 -6.24
C SER A 222 46.53 -20.09 -5.21
N GLU A 223 46.86 -19.46 -4.08
CA GLU A 223 47.71 -20.07 -3.05
C GLU A 223 46.91 -21.00 -2.13
N PRO A 224 47.47 -22.18 -1.78
CA PRO A 224 46.76 -23.25 -1.08
C PRO A 224 46.27 -22.89 0.33
N PHE A 225 46.81 -21.84 0.97
CA PHE A 225 46.40 -21.40 2.31
C PHE A 225 45.09 -20.58 2.32
N PHE A 226 44.74 -19.92 1.21
CA PHE A 226 43.50 -19.14 1.07
C PHE A 226 42.48 -19.81 0.13
N ALA A 227 42.86 -20.94 -0.47
CA ALA A 227 42.13 -21.60 -1.55
C ALA A 227 40.74 -22.15 -1.15
N SER A 228 40.45 -22.39 0.13
CA SER A 228 39.14 -22.85 0.59
C SER A 228 38.05 -21.77 0.49
N ASP A 229 38.42 -20.50 0.68
CA ASP A 229 37.47 -19.39 0.84
C ASP A 229 37.22 -18.63 -0.49
N THR A 230 37.98 -18.98 -1.54
CA THR A 230 37.93 -18.37 -2.88
C THR A 230 37.45 -19.34 -3.97
N ASP A 231 36.85 -20.47 -3.59
CA ASP A 231 36.42 -21.50 -4.55
C ASP A 231 35.32 -21.00 -5.50
N ILE A 232 35.64 -21.00 -6.79
CA ILE A 232 34.71 -20.59 -7.87
C ILE A 232 33.66 -21.68 -8.11
N SER A 233 33.86 -22.92 -7.66
CA SER A 233 32.95 -24.05 -7.91
C SER A 233 31.54 -23.82 -7.32
N ALA A 234 31.45 -23.21 -6.13
CA ALA A 234 30.18 -22.84 -5.52
C ALA A 234 29.40 -21.81 -6.35
N LEU A 235 30.11 -20.89 -7.01
CA LEU A 235 29.50 -19.87 -7.88
C LEU A 235 28.96 -20.49 -9.18
N VAL A 236 29.65 -21.52 -9.69
CA VAL A 236 29.20 -22.30 -10.86
C VAL A 236 27.89 -23.03 -10.59
N GLU A 237 27.76 -23.64 -9.40
CA GLU A 237 26.51 -24.27 -8.94
C GLU A 237 25.36 -23.26 -8.86
N ILE A 238 25.62 -22.04 -8.37
CA ILE A 238 24.61 -20.98 -8.33
C ILE A 238 24.18 -20.57 -9.75
N GLU A 239 25.11 -20.34 -10.69
CA GLU A 239 24.78 -20.00 -12.11
C GLU A 239 24.04 -21.12 -12.87
N LYS A 240 24.08 -22.35 -12.37
CA LYS A 240 23.32 -23.48 -12.94
C LYS A 240 21.86 -23.42 -12.54
N ASN A 241 21.57 -22.95 -11.33
CA ASN A 241 20.23 -22.95 -10.72
C ASN A 241 19.59 -21.55 -10.68
N SER A 242 20.30 -20.50 -11.10
CA SER A 242 19.87 -19.10 -11.07
C SER A 242 20.15 -18.40 -12.42
N PRO A 243 19.31 -17.44 -12.84
CA PRO A 243 19.59 -16.60 -14.01
C PRO A 243 20.73 -15.58 -13.79
N HIS A 244 21.21 -15.43 -12.55
CA HIS A 244 22.30 -14.53 -12.21
C HIS A 244 23.62 -14.93 -12.88
N ARG A 245 24.46 -13.94 -13.21
CA ARG A 245 25.80 -14.13 -13.78
C ARG A 245 26.82 -13.38 -12.93
N PHE A 246 27.83 -14.09 -12.45
CA PHE A 246 28.95 -13.49 -11.75
C PHE A 246 29.91 -12.81 -12.74
N GLU A 247 30.68 -11.85 -12.26
CA GLU A 247 31.61 -11.06 -13.07
C GLU A 247 33.08 -11.41 -12.74
N PHE A 248 33.74 -12.09 -13.68
CA PHE A 248 35.17 -12.36 -13.67
C PHE A 248 35.83 -11.82 -14.94
N PHE A 249 37.16 -11.72 -14.97
CA PHE A 249 37.91 -11.27 -16.15
C PHE A 249 39.08 -12.21 -16.44
N MET A 250 39.42 -12.34 -17.72
CA MET A 250 40.60 -13.09 -18.16
C MET A 250 41.85 -12.23 -17.94
N GLY A 251 42.62 -12.54 -16.89
CA GLY A 251 43.76 -11.73 -16.45
C GLY A 251 43.37 -10.32 -16.00
N LEU A 252 44.37 -9.47 -15.74
CA LEU A 252 44.16 -8.09 -15.27
C LEU A 252 43.76 -7.12 -16.39
N SER A 253 44.12 -7.43 -17.64
CA SER A 253 43.84 -6.60 -18.83
C SER A 253 42.53 -6.92 -19.53
N GLY A 254 41.78 -7.94 -19.08
CA GLY A 254 40.51 -8.30 -19.70
C GLY A 254 39.40 -7.29 -19.38
N ASP A 255 38.75 -6.72 -20.38
CA ASP A 255 37.74 -5.67 -20.20
C ASP A 255 36.29 -6.16 -20.26
N LEU A 256 36.08 -7.36 -20.79
CA LEU A 256 34.76 -7.99 -20.87
C LEU A 256 34.59 -8.99 -19.72
N PRO A 257 33.50 -8.90 -18.95
CA PRO A 257 33.23 -9.86 -17.90
C PRO A 257 32.84 -11.22 -18.49
N ILE A 258 33.34 -12.28 -17.87
CA ILE A 258 32.98 -13.69 -18.12
C ILE A 258 32.26 -14.25 -16.91
N CYS A 259 31.34 -15.20 -17.13
CA CYS A 259 30.59 -15.84 -16.06
C CYS A 259 31.45 -16.83 -15.25
N ALA A 260 30.98 -17.25 -14.07
CA ALA A 260 31.69 -18.17 -13.19
C ALA A 260 32.01 -19.50 -13.89
N ARG A 261 31.10 -20.03 -14.73
CA ARG A 261 31.35 -21.25 -15.52
C ARG A 261 32.55 -21.13 -16.45
N THR A 262 32.61 -20.04 -17.21
CA THR A 262 33.71 -19.77 -18.14
C THR A 262 35.00 -19.51 -17.39
N ALA A 263 34.94 -18.74 -16.30
CA ALA A 263 36.08 -18.47 -15.43
C ALA A 263 36.67 -19.77 -14.87
N TRP A 264 35.84 -20.63 -14.27
CA TRP A 264 36.27 -21.91 -13.71
C TRP A 264 36.92 -22.83 -14.75
N ALA A 265 36.32 -22.95 -15.93
CA ALA A 265 36.88 -23.74 -17.02
C ALA A 265 38.22 -23.17 -17.52
N TYR A 266 38.32 -21.85 -17.68
CA TYR A 266 39.55 -21.16 -18.09
C TYR A 266 40.67 -21.30 -17.06
N GLY A 267 40.35 -21.18 -15.77
CA GLY A 267 41.29 -21.38 -14.66
C GLY A 267 41.84 -22.81 -14.61
N LYS A 268 40.97 -23.82 -14.76
CA LYS A 268 41.40 -25.23 -14.84
C LYS A 268 42.28 -25.53 -16.05
N ALA A 269 42.13 -24.77 -17.14
CA ALA A 269 43.00 -24.85 -18.31
C ALA A 269 44.34 -24.10 -18.15
N GLY A 270 44.66 -23.58 -16.95
CA GLY A 270 45.89 -22.83 -16.67
C GLY A 270 45.80 -21.32 -16.93
N GLY A 271 44.62 -20.81 -17.27
CA GLY A 271 44.37 -19.38 -17.43
C GLY A 271 44.35 -18.62 -16.10
N ARG A 272 44.79 -17.35 -16.12
CA ARG A 272 44.69 -16.48 -14.93
C ARG A 272 43.36 -15.75 -14.93
N ILE A 273 42.68 -15.75 -13.79
CA ILE A 273 41.38 -15.09 -13.60
C ILE A 273 41.57 -13.91 -12.65
N SER A 274 40.90 -12.79 -12.92
CA SER A 274 40.79 -11.67 -12.00
C SER A 274 39.34 -11.33 -11.70
N HIS A 275 39.11 -10.56 -10.64
CA HIS A 275 37.83 -9.94 -10.34
C HIS A 275 38.05 -8.48 -9.95
N ALA A 276 37.00 -7.66 -10.07
CA ALA A 276 37.08 -6.25 -9.69
C ALA A 276 37.05 -6.08 -8.17
N LEU A 277 37.81 -5.13 -7.62
CA LEU A 277 37.58 -4.54 -6.30
C LEU A 277 37.08 -3.12 -6.50
N SER A 278 35.95 -2.76 -5.88
CA SER A 278 35.33 -1.45 -6.03
C SER A 278 35.12 -0.79 -4.69
N VAL A 279 35.41 0.51 -4.61
CA VAL A 279 35.15 1.34 -3.43
C VAL A 279 33.92 2.19 -3.70
N TYR A 280 32.89 2.00 -2.88
CA TYR A 280 31.62 2.71 -2.98
C TYR A 280 31.48 3.74 -1.86
N SER A 281 31.03 4.94 -2.20
CA SER A 281 30.57 5.98 -1.27
C SER A 281 29.05 5.97 -1.24
N CYS A 282 28.49 5.85 -0.06
CA CYS A 282 27.05 5.64 0.14
C CYS A 282 26.52 6.69 1.11
N GLN A 283 25.56 7.50 0.65
CA GLN A 283 24.89 8.51 1.46
C GLN A 283 23.39 8.24 1.52
N LEU A 284 22.78 8.40 2.69
CA LEU A 284 21.33 8.27 2.84
C LEU A 284 20.60 9.33 2.01
N HIS A 285 19.62 8.90 1.21
CA HIS A 285 18.79 9.78 0.37
C HIS A 285 17.98 10.78 1.20
N GLN A 286 17.11 10.25 2.07
CA GLN A 286 16.29 11.01 3.02
C GLN A 286 16.55 10.48 4.44
N PRO A 287 17.61 10.93 5.12
CA PRO A 287 18.17 10.23 6.28
C PRO A 287 17.19 10.08 7.44
N ASN A 288 16.38 11.10 7.73
CA ASN A 288 15.43 11.06 8.84
C ASN A 288 14.30 10.05 8.58
N GLN A 289 13.80 10.01 7.35
CA GLN A 289 12.74 9.11 6.89
C GLN A 289 13.23 7.67 6.84
N VAL A 290 14.38 7.42 6.20
CA VAL A 290 15.00 6.09 6.14
C VAL A 290 15.28 5.55 7.54
N LYS A 291 15.85 6.36 8.44
CA LYS A 291 16.05 5.96 9.84
C LYS A 291 14.74 5.60 10.55
N LYS A 292 13.65 6.33 10.32
CA LYS A 292 12.33 6.01 10.89
C LYS A 292 11.83 4.64 10.40
N ILE A 293 11.96 4.36 9.10
CA ILE A 293 11.60 3.06 8.49
C ILE A 293 12.39 1.93 9.15
N PHE A 294 13.71 2.02 9.19
CA PHE A 294 14.54 0.97 9.79
C PHE A 294 14.33 0.82 11.30
N LYS A 295 14.04 1.92 12.02
CA LYS A 295 13.65 1.86 13.43
C LYS A 295 12.31 1.12 13.63
N PHE A 296 11.35 1.29 12.73
CA PHE A 296 10.11 0.52 12.76
C PHE A 296 10.37 -0.97 12.52
N LEU A 297 11.16 -1.30 11.49
CA LEU A 297 11.51 -2.68 11.15
C LEU A 297 12.21 -3.43 12.29
N LYS A 298 13.15 -2.77 12.99
CA LYS A 298 13.85 -3.36 14.15
C LYS A 298 12.93 -3.66 15.34
N ASN A 299 11.79 -2.98 15.47
CA ASN A 299 10.86 -3.14 16.60
C ASN A 299 9.81 -4.25 16.33
N GLY A 300 10.27 -5.48 16.08
CA GLY A 300 9.40 -6.66 15.94
C GLY A 300 8.95 -7.00 14.52
N PHE A 301 9.58 -6.41 13.50
CA PHE A 301 9.24 -6.60 12.08
C PHE A 301 10.48 -6.97 11.23
N HIS A 302 11.45 -7.67 11.80
CA HIS A 302 12.67 -8.05 11.09
C HIS A 302 12.38 -8.96 9.88
N GLU A 303 11.38 -9.83 9.97
CA GLU A 303 11.03 -10.75 8.86
C GLU A 303 10.66 -10.02 7.56
N ILE A 304 10.14 -8.79 7.66
CA ILE A 304 9.75 -7.99 6.50
C ILE A 304 10.87 -7.06 5.98
N SER A 305 12.02 -6.97 6.67
CA SER A 305 13.15 -6.15 6.20
C SER A 305 13.66 -6.61 4.84
N SER A 306 13.64 -7.93 4.60
CA SER A 306 13.97 -8.57 3.32
C SER A 306 13.10 -8.12 2.16
N SER A 307 11.89 -7.63 2.44
CA SER A 307 10.91 -7.18 1.44
C SER A 307 10.97 -5.67 1.19
N LEU A 308 11.73 -4.91 1.99
CA LEU A 308 11.98 -3.50 1.74
C LEU A 308 12.83 -3.35 0.48
N ASP A 309 12.32 -2.56 -0.47
CA ASP A 309 13.08 -2.12 -1.63
C ASP A 309 12.89 -0.62 -1.81
N LEU A 310 13.92 0.14 -1.45
CA LEU A 310 14.04 1.58 -1.65
C LEU A 310 14.96 1.94 -2.83
N SER A 311 15.21 1.01 -3.76
CA SER A 311 15.90 1.34 -5.01
C SER A 311 14.90 1.97 -5.99
N PHE A 312 15.28 3.07 -6.63
CA PHE A 312 14.43 3.80 -7.56
C PHE A 312 15.26 4.23 -8.77
N GLU A 313 14.66 4.14 -9.95
CA GLU A 313 15.27 4.68 -11.18
C GLU A 313 15.07 6.20 -11.29
N ASP A 314 13.96 6.71 -10.75
CA ASP A 314 13.62 8.12 -10.69
C ASP A 314 13.59 8.61 -9.23
N ASP A 315 14.36 9.66 -8.95
CA ASP A 315 14.41 10.32 -7.64
C ASP A 315 13.05 10.88 -7.22
N SER A 316 12.19 11.27 -8.16
CA SER A 316 10.85 11.78 -7.86
C SER A 316 9.96 10.73 -7.19
N VAL A 317 10.05 9.46 -7.62
CA VAL A 317 9.35 8.32 -7.02
C VAL A 317 9.90 8.01 -5.63
N ALA A 318 11.23 8.14 -5.45
CA ALA A 318 11.86 8.00 -4.15
C ALA A 318 11.37 9.08 -3.16
N ASP A 319 11.25 10.31 -3.66
CA ASP A 319 10.83 11.47 -2.89
C ASP A 319 9.36 11.42 -2.45
N GLU A 320 8.52 10.64 -3.12
CA GLU A 320 7.16 10.34 -2.67
C GLU A 320 7.07 9.11 -1.75
N LYS A 321 7.72 8.00 -2.15
CA LYS A 321 7.57 6.71 -1.45
C LYS A 321 8.24 6.68 -0.09
N ILE A 322 9.45 7.23 0.04
CA ILE A 322 10.21 7.17 1.30
C ILE A 322 9.51 7.95 2.42
N PRO A 323 9.03 9.20 2.23
CA PRO A 323 8.26 9.91 3.25
C PRO A 323 6.98 9.17 3.62
N PHE A 324 6.26 8.63 2.64
CA PHE A 324 5.04 7.86 2.91
C PHE A 324 5.32 6.62 3.75
N LEU A 325 6.37 5.83 3.45
CA LEU A 325 6.73 4.67 4.27
C LEU A 325 7.12 5.08 5.69
N ALA A 326 7.85 6.19 5.86
CA ALA A 326 8.17 6.70 7.19
C ALA A 326 6.92 7.18 7.96
N TYR A 327 5.97 7.81 7.27
CA TYR A 327 4.66 8.19 7.83
C TYR A 327 3.85 6.95 8.22
N LEU A 328 3.72 5.96 7.32
CA LEU A 328 3.00 4.71 7.56
C LEU A 328 3.59 3.94 8.74
N ALA A 329 4.92 3.84 8.83
CA ALA A 329 5.62 3.26 9.97
C ALA A 329 5.25 3.95 11.29
N SER A 330 5.16 5.29 11.28
CA SER A 330 4.78 6.08 12.47
C SER A 330 3.32 5.83 12.85
N VAL A 331 2.40 5.85 11.86
CA VAL A 331 0.97 5.55 12.07
C VAL A 331 0.76 4.16 12.65
N LEU A 332 1.41 3.13 12.08
CA LEU A 332 1.28 1.75 12.54
C LEU A 332 1.92 1.54 13.92
N LYS A 333 2.98 2.28 14.26
CA LYS A 333 3.62 2.21 15.57
C LYS A 333 2.79 2.88 16.66
N GLU A 334 2.31 4.09 16.41
CA GLU A 334 1.65 4.92 17.42
C GLU A 334 0.19 4.55 17.65
N ARG A 335 -0.51 4.07 16.61
CA ARG A 335 -1.94 3.74 16.71
C ARG A 335 -2.15 2.29 17.11
N SER A 336 -2.95 2.09 18.17
CA SER A 336 -3.45 0.76 18.52
C SER A 336 -4.60 0.33 17.60
N PHE A 337 -5.46 1.26 17.17
CA PHE A 337 -6.57 1.02 16.25
C PHE A 337 -6.70 2.17 15.23
N PHE A 338 -7.46 1.94 14.14
CA PHE A 338 -7.77 2.98 13.17
C PHE A 338 -9.04 3.75 13.56
N PRO A 339 -9.04 5.09 13.47
CA PRO A 339 -10.22 5.89 13.82
C PRO A 339 -11.37 5.65 12.85
N TYR A 340 -12.57 6.03 13.29
CA TYR A 340 -13.73 6.12 12.42
C TYR A 340 -13.46 7.07 11.25
N GLU A 341 -14.02 6.72 10.10
CA GLU A 341 -14.01 7.56 8.92
C GLU A 341 -15.44 7.92 8.51
N PRO A 342 -15.78 9.21 8.43
CA PRO A 342 -17.08 9.60 7.92
C PRO A 342 -17.19 9.29 6.42
N PRO A 343 -18.40 9.08 5.89
CA PRO A 343 -18.61 8.78 4.47
C PRO A 343 -18.05 9.83 3.52
N ALA A 344 -18.05 11.10 3.92
CA ALA A 344 -17.41 12.19 3.16
C ALA A 344 -15.88 12.05 3.02
N GLY A 345 -15.24 11.12 3.74
CA GLY A 345 -13.79 11.00 3.88
C GLY A 345 -13.27 11.66 5.15
N SER A 346 -12.12 11.18 5.63
CA SER A 346 -11.53 11.60 6.89
C SER A 346 -11.37 13.12 6.95
N LYS A 347 -11.80 13.72 8.06
CA LYS A 347 -11.75 15.17 8.25
C LYS A 347 -10.33 15.72 8.10
N ARG A 348 -9.32 14.96 8.54
CA ARG A 348 -7.90 15.29 8.33
C ARG A 348 -7.55 15.39 6.86
N PHE A 349 -7.94 14.41 6.04
CA PHE A 349 -7.64 14.42 4.61
C PHE A 349 -8.37 15.54 3.88
N ARG A 350 -9.66 15.75 4.19
CA ARG A 350 -10.44 16.89 3.65
C ARG A 350 -9.84 18.24 4.01
N ASN A 351 -9.36 18.42 5.24
CA ASN A 351 -8.65 19.63 5.65
C ASN A 351 -7.35 19.83 4.86
N LEU A 352 -6.58 18.78 4.63
CA LEU A 352 -5.35 18.86 3.82
C LEU A 352 -5.64 19.28 2.38
N ILE A 353 -6.71 18.74 1.77
CA ILE A 353 -7.16 19.17 0.43
C ILE A 353 -7.58 20.64 0.44
N ALA A 354 -8.40 21.05 1.41
CA ALA A 354 -8.86 22.43 1.53
C ALA A 354 -7.69 23.40 1.75
N ASP A 355 -6.74 23.06 2.63
CA ASP A 355 -5.53 23.84 2.89
C ASP A 355 -4.65 23.93 1.65
N PHE A 356 -4.53 22.86 0.86
CA PHE A 356 -3.80 22.88 -0.40
C PHE A 356 -4.45 23.85 -1.40
N MET A 357 -5.77 23.74 -1.59
CA MET A 357 -6.53 24.67 -2.44
C MET A 357 -6.40 26.13 -1.98
N LYS A 358 -6.40 26.36 -0.66
CA LYS A 358 -6.25 27.68 -0.05
C LYS A 358 -4.85 28.25 -0.24
N LYS A 359 -3.80 27.46 -0.01
CA LYS A 359 -2.41 27.94 -0.03
C LYS A 359 -1.81 28.02 -1.44
N TYR A 360 -2.08 27.03 -2.29
CA TYR A 360 -1.50 26.95 -3.64
C TYR A 360 -2.37 27.58 -4.72
N HIS A 361 -3.68 27.56 -4.55
CA HIS A 361 -4.63 28.06 -5.56
C HIS A 361 -5.44 29.26 -5.08
N HIS A 362 -5.24 29.72 -3.84
CA HIS A 362 -5.95 30.86 -3.24
C HIS A 362 -7.48 30.70 -3.17
N ILE A 363 -7.97 29.46 -3.14
CA ILE A 363 -9.40 29.15 -3.06
C ILE A 363 -9.77 28.92 -1.57
N PRO A 364 -10.62 29.76 -0.95
CA PRO A 364 -10.90 29.69 0.49
C PRO A 364 -11.91 28.59 0.82
N LEU A 365 -11.54 27.33 0.56
CA LEU A 365 -12.33 26.15 0.90
C LEU A 365 -12.12 25.72 2.36
N ASN A 366 -13.08 24.95 2.87
CA ASN A 366 -12.95 24.19 4.10
C ASN A 366 -13.32 22.71 3.85
N ALA A 367 -13.20 21.86 4.86
CA ALA A 367 -13.49 20.43 4.71
C ALA A 367 -14.93 20.14 4.26
N ASP A 368 -15.90 20.98 4.62
CA ASP A 368 -17.32 20.80 4.28
C ASP A 368 -17.64 21.22 2.83
N ASN A 369 -16.62 21.58 2.06
CA ASN A 369 -16.71 21.73 0.61
C ASN A 369 -16.21 20.50 -0.16
N VAL A 370 -15.62 19.50 0.51
CA VAL A 370 -14.89 18.40 -0.12
C VAL A 370 -15.50 17.05 0.24
N VAL A 371 -15.96 16.29 -0.75
CA VAL A 371 -16.42 14.89 -0.55
C VAL A 371 -15.45 13.95 -1.24
N VAL A 372 -14.97 12.93 -0.53
CA VAL A 372 -13.97 11.97 -1.01
C VAL A 372 -14.64 10.69 -1.49
N PHE A 373 -14.20 10.20 -2.65
CA PHE A 373 -14.67 8.99 -3.31
C PHE A 373 -13.51 8.01 -3.56
N PRO A 374 -13.78 6.69 -3.62
CA PRO A 374 -12.76 5.69 -3.95
C PRO A 374 -12.10 5.91 -5.33
N SER A 375 -12.84 6.41 -6.32
CA SER A 375 -12.30 6.73 -7.65
C SER A 375 -13.12 7.79 -8.36
N ARG A 376 -12.57 8.36 -9.45
CA ARG A 376 -13.29 9.29 -10.34
C ARG A 376 -14.52 8.63 -10.95
N ALA A 377 -14.42 7.35 -11.35
CA ALA A 377 -15.53 6.61 -11.92
C ALA A 377 -16.71 6.50 -10.94
N VAL A 378 -16.40 6.18 -9.68
CA VAL A 378 -17.39 6.07 -8.60
C VAL A 378 -18.02 7.43 -8.32
N ALA A 379 -17.27 8.54 -8.32
CA ALA A 379 -17.83 9.88 -8.14
C ALA A 379 -18.85 10.24 -9.23
N ILE A 380 -18.54 9.93 -10.49
CA ILE A 380 -19.39 10.19 -11.66
C ILE A 380 -20.67 9.36 -11.61
N GLU A 381 -20.56 8.05 -11.35
CA GLU A 381 -21.75 7.19 -11.25
C GLU A 381 -22.66 7.64 -10.09
N ASN A 382 -22.09 7.94 -8.92
CA ASN A 382 -22.85 8.41 -7.76
C ASN A 382 -23.58 9.73 -8.06
N ALA A 383 -22.94 10.67 -8.76
CA ALA A 383 -23.59 11.90 -9.20
C ALA A 383 -24.80 11.60 -10.13
N LEU A 384 -24.62 10.76 -11.15
CA LEU A 384 -25.71 10.40 -12.07
C LEU A 384 -26.87 9.70 -11.36
N ARG A 385 -26.58 8.80 -10.41
CA ARG A 385 -27.61 8.10 -9.61
C ARG A 385 -28.38 9.06 -8.70
N LEU A 386 -27.69 9.98 -8.04
CA LEU A 386 -28.26 10.95 -7.12
C LEU A 386 -29.36 11.79 -7.80
N PHE A 387 -29.08 12.31 -8.99
CA PHE A 387 -30.05 13.10 -9.76
C PHE A 387 -30.99 12.24 -10.60
N SER A 388 -30.57 11.05 -11.05
CA SER A 388 -31.30 10.18 -11.99
C SER A 388 -31.93 10.96 -13.17
N PRO A 389 -31.12 11.69 -13.97
CA PRO A 389 -31.67 12.49 -15.05
C PRO A 389 -32.25 11.60 -16.15
N ARG A 390 -33.23 12.11 -16.90
CA ARG A 390 -33.71 11.45 -18.13
C ARG A 390 -32.65 11.50 -19.22
N LEU A 391 -31.97 12.64 -19.32
CA LEU A 391 -30.90 12.86 -20.29
C LEU A 391 -29.70 13.49 -19.60
N ALA A 392 -28.55 12.82 -19.70
CA ALA A 392 -27.24 13.36 -19.35
C ALA A 392 -26.33 13.40 -20.57
N ILE A 393 -25.46 14.41 -20.62
CA ILE A 393 -24.35 14.44 -21.57
C ILE A 393 -23.07 14.19 -20.79
N VAL A 394 -22.24 13.27 -21.26
CA VAL A 394 -20.98 12.89 -20.59
C VAL A 394 -19.84 12.88 -21.60
N ASP A 395 -18.70 13.45 -21.22
CA ASP A 395 -17.44 13.35 -21.98
C ASP A 395 -17.12 11.88 -22.32
N GLU A 396 -16.86 11.59 -23.59
CA GLU A 396 -16.56 10.24 -24.12
C GLU A 396 -15.45 9.49 -23.34
N ARG A 397 -14.49 10.21 -22.74
CA ARG A 397 -13.40 9.58 -21.98
C ARG A 397 -13.85 9.09 -20.60
N LEU A 398 -14.98 9.60 -20.12
CA LEU A 398 -15.55 9.32 -18.81
C LEU A 398 -16.67 8.27 -18.87
N THR A 399 -17.19 7.95 -20.06
CA THR A 399 -18.32 7.00 -20.24
C THR A 399 -17.89 5.54 -20.13
N ARG A 400 -16.59 5.23 -20.32
CA ARG A 400 -16.04 3.85 -20.29
C ARG A 400 -16.42 3.05 -19.03
N HIS A 401 -16.68 3.73 -17.92
CA HIS A 401 -16.99 3.14 -16.63
C HIS A 401 -18.48 3.20 -16.27
N LEU A 402 -19.32 3.71 -17.16
CA LEU A 402 -20.77 3.79 -16.97
C LEU A 402 -21.46 2.51 -17.46
N PRO A 403 -22.61 2.14 -16.86
CA PRO A 403 -23.43 1.04 -17.35
C PRO A 403 -23.74 1.14 -18.84
N LYS A 404 -23.46 0.06 -19.59
CA LYS A 404 -23.60 0.04 -21.05
C LYS A 404 -25.02 0.35 -21.52
N HIS A 405 -26.03 -0.03 -20.74
CA HIS A 405 -27.44 0.25 -21.05
C HIS A 405 -27.81 1.75 -20.92
N TRP A 406 -27.01 2.57 -20.24
CA TRP A 406 -27.19 4.02 -20.25
C TRP A 406 -26.75 4.65 -21.57
N LEU A 407 -25.76 4.03 -22.23
CA LEU A 407 -25.19 4.46 -23.50
C LEU A 407 -26.07 3.97 -24.67
N THR A 408 -27.32 4.45 -24.72
CA THR A 408 -28.29 4.07 -25.75
C THR A 408 -28.64 5.26 -26.64
N SER A 409 -28.97 4.97 -27.90
CA SER A 409 -29.56 5.99 -28.78
C SER A 409 -30.93 6.39 -28.24
N LEU A 410 -31.20 7.69 -28.10
CA LEU A 410 -32.52 8.23 -27.77
C LEU A 410 -33.57 7.47 -28.57
N THR A 411 -34.44 6.70 -27.89
CA THR A 411 -35.56 6.06 -28.55
C THR A 411 -36.37 7.16 -29.25
N ILE A 412 -36.28 7.18 -30.57
CA ILE A 412 -37.01 8.12 -31.42
C ILE A 412 -38.48 7.88 -31.11
N LYS A 413 -39.12 8.86 -30.47
CA LYS A 413 -40.56 8.87 -30.22
C LYS A 413 -41.28 8.59 -31.54
N GLY A 414 -41.79 7.38 -31.70
CA GLY A 414 -42.42 6.98 -32.95
C GLY A 414 -42.77 5.50 -33.07
N THR A 415 -43.19 4.82 -32.00
CA THR A 415 -44.03 3.62 -32.10
C THR A 415 -44.72 3.36 -30.76
N ASP A 416 -46.05 3.47 -30.79
CA ASP A 416 -46.95 3.14 -29.69
C ASP A 416 -46.83 1.67 -29.28
N THR A 417 -45.99 1.40 -28.28
CA THR A 417 -46.12 0.22 -27.43
C THR A 417 -46.01 0.68 -25.99
N GLU A 418 -47.17 0.72 -25.31
CA GLU A 418 -47.42 1.26 -23.96
C GLU A 418 -46.73 0.49 -22.80
N ASN A 419 -45.53 -0.06 -22.98
CA ASN A 419 -44.83 -0.81 -21.93
C ASN A 419 -43.30 -0.57 -21.85
N SER A 420 -42.79 0.55 -22.36
CA SER A 420 -41.40 0.97 -22.06
C SER A 420 -41.38 1.87 -20.82
N SER A 421 -40.67 1.47 -19.78
CA SER A 421 -40.59 2.13 -18.48
C SER A 421 -40.17 3.61 -18.58
N GLU A 422 -41.02 4.52 -18.13
CA GLU A 422 -40.90 5.99 -18.25
C GLU A 422 -39.66 6.65 -17.57
N HIS A 423 -38.66 5.91 -17.08
CA HIS A 423 -37.64 6.42 -16.15
C HIS A 423 -36.21 5.90 -16.36
N GLU A 424 -35.83 5.47 -17.56
CA GLU A 424 -34.45 5.04 -17.83
C GLU A 424 -33.53 6.23 -18.14
N LEU A 425 -32.38 6.29 -17.45
CA LEU A 425 -31.34 7.31 -17.65
C LEU A 425 -30.69 7.09 -19.02
N THR A 426 -30.77 8.07 -19.91
CA THR A 426 -30.03 8.08 -21.18
C THR A 426 -28.78 8.96 -21.06
N VAL A 427 -27.62 8.41 -21.40
CA VAL A 427 -26.34 9.12 -21.48
C VAL A 427 -25.94 9.26 -22.94
N ILE A 428 -25.72 10.50 -23.38
CA ILE A 428 -25.14 10.81 -24.69
C ILE A 428 -23.68 11.16 -24.51
N GLU A 429 -22.82 10.45 -25.23
CA GLU A 429 -21.39 10.73 -25.27
C GLU A 429 -21.13 12.03 -26.04
N ALA A 430 -20.26 12.87 -25.50
CA ALA A 430 -19.89 14.13 -26.13
C ALA A 430 -18.36 14.29 -26.22
N PRO A 431 -17.86 15.01 -27.24
CA PRO A 431 -16.45 15.36 -27.31
C PRO A 431 -16.05 16.24 -26.13
N ARG A 432 -14.80 16.12 -25.70
CA ARG A 432 -14.24 16.93 -24.60
C ARG A 432 -14.12 18.43 -24.92
N GLN A 433 -14.12 18.82 -26.20
CA GLN A 433 -13.97 20.22 -26.60
C GLN A 433 -15.19 21.06 -26.15
N SER A 434 -14.92 22.17 -25.45
CA SER A 434 -15.95 22.98 -24.82
C SER A 434 -16.97 23.56 -25.80
N ASP A 435 -16.54 24.01 -26.99
CA ASP A 435 -17.44 24.57 -28.01
C ASP A 435 -18.49 23.56 -28.50
N LEU A 436 -18.06 22.33 -28.75
CA LEU A 436 -18.94 21.24 -29.19
C LEU A 436 -19.88 20.81 -28.06
N MET A 437 -19.35 20.71 -26.83
CA MET A 437 -20.14 20.43 -25.64
C MET A 437 -21.24 21.50 -25.44
N VAL A 438 -20.90 22.79 -25.58
CA VAL A 438 -21.84 23.91 -25.50
C VAL A 438 -22.93 23.79 -26.56
N GLU A 439 -22.59 23.46 -27.81
CA GLU A 439 -23.57 23.25 -28.87
C GLU A 439 -24.55 22.12 -28.52
N LEU A 440 -24.03 20.98 -28.05
CA LEU A 440 -24.83 19.83 -27.64
C LEU A 440 -25.76 20.18 -26.46
N ILE A 441 -25.27 20.90 -25.44
CA ILE A 441 -26.09 21.33 -24.30
C ILE A 441 -27.25 22.22 -24.78
N LYS A 442 -26.98 23.20 -25.65
CA LYS A 442 -28.03 24.09 -26.18
C LYS A 442 -29.10 23.36 -26.99
N LYS A 443 -28.69 22.35 -27.76
CA LYS A 443 -29.59 21.59 -28.65
C LYS A 443 -30.38 20.51 -27.92
N LEU A 444 -29.72 19.73 -27.08
CA LEU A 444 -30.29 18.55 -26.43
C LEU A 444 -30.91 18.85 -25.07
N LYS A 445 -30.55 19.99 -24.46
CA LYS A 445 -31.05 20.47 -23.18
C LYS A 445 -31.03 19.39 -22.08
N PRO A 446 -29.85 18.82 -21.78
CA PRO A 446 -29.73 17.76 -20.77
C PRO A 446 -30.03 18.30 -19.36
N GLN A 447 -30.34 17.40 -18.43
CA GLN A 447 -30.54 17.78 -17.03
C GLN A 447 -29.22 17.76 -16.24
N VAL A 448 -28.27 16.91 -16.65
CA VAL A 448 -26.92 16.81 -16.06
C VAL A 448 -25.90 16.78 -17.19
N VAL A 449 -24.80 17.49 -16.99
CA VAL A 449 -23.64 17.52 -17.88
C VAL A 449 -22.42 17.12 -17.07
N ILE A 450 -21.65 16.15 -17.57
CA ILE A 450 -20.37 15.76 -16.99
C ILE A 450 -19.31 15.96 -18.08
N SER A 451 -18.44 16.94 -17.89
CA SER A 451 -17.46 17.34 -18.92
C SER A 451 -16.06 17.29 -18.35
N GLY A 452 -15.09 16.81 -19.12
CA GLY A 452 -13.70 17.21 -18.92
C GLY A 452 -13.44 18.58 -19.53
N ILE A 453 -12.18 18.99 -19.56
CA ILE A 453 -11.71 20.17 -20.29
C ILE A 453 -10.50 19.78 -21.16
N GLY A 454 -10.44 20.28 -22.39
CA GLY A 454 -9.32 20.01 -23.30
C GLY A 454 -8.02 20.65 -22.81
N ASP A 455 -6.88 20.10 -23.22
CA ASP A 455 -5.55 20.51 -22.71
C ASP A 455 -5.26 22.02 -22.91
N PHE A 456 -5.61 22.57 -24.08
CA PHE A 456 -5.43 23.99 -24.37
C PHE A 456 -6.47 24.89 -23.67
N GLU A 457 -7.68 24.37 -23.48
CA GLU A 457 -8.79 25.09 -22.83
C GLU A 457 -8.57 25.19 -21.31
N ALA A 458 -7.87 24.21 -20.72
CA ALA A 458 -7.60 24.12 -19.30
C ALA A 458 -6.75 25.27 -18.75
N VAL A 459 -6.05 26.04 -19.60
CA VAL A 459 -5.12 27.11 -19.17
C VAL A 459 -5.85 28.38 -18.73
N THR A 460 -7.02 28.66 -19.32
CA THR A 460 -7.81 29.89 -19.07
C THR A 460 -9.21 29.56 -18.56
N SER A 461 -9.87 30.51 -17.90
CA SER A 461 -11.23 30.29 -17.37
C SER A 461 -12.33 30.35 -18.44
N SER A 462 -12.04 30.75 -19.68
CA SER A 462 -13.06 31.06 -20.70
C SER A 462 -13.98 29.87 -21.00
N ALA A 463 -13.41 28.70 -21.26
CA ALA A 463 -14.18 27.49 -21.57
C ALA A 463 -15.06 27.08 -20.38
N PHE A 464 -14.52 27.18 -19.16
CA PHE A 464 -15.29 26.87 -17.95
C PHE A 464 -16.45 27.85 -17.73
N VAL A 465 -16.23 29.15 -17.89
CA VAL A 465 -17.27 30.18 -17.79
C VAL A 465 -18.36 29.94 -18.83
N HIS A 466 -18.01 29.65 -20.08
CA HIS A 466 -19.00 29.34 -21.12
C HIS A 466 -19.85 28.11 -20.77
N LEU A 467 -19.24 27.05 -20.22
CA LEU A 467 -19.97 25.87 -19.76
C LEU A 467 -20.89 26.20 -18.58
N LEU A 468 -20.43 27.00 -17.62
CA LEU A 468 -21.25 27.46 -16.48
C LEU A 468 -22.47 28.26 -16.95
N ASP A 469 -22.27 29.19 -17.87
CA ASP A 469 -23.34 30.06 -18.39
C ASP A 469 -24.38 29.27 -19.17
N VAL A 470 -23.95 28.42 -20.10
CA VAL A 470 -24.84 27.64 -20.95
C VAL A 470 -25.63 26.61 -20.14
N THR A 471 -25.00 25.96 -19.16
CA THR A 471 -25.72 25.05 -18.25
C THR A 471 -26.72 25.78 -17.38
N ARG A 472 -26.40 27.00 -16.92
CA ARG A 472 -27.32 27.87 -16.17
C ARG A 472 -28.53 28.30 -17.01
N GLU A 473 -28.30 28.69 -18.26
CA GLU A 473 -29.35 29.08 -19.22
C GLU A 473 -30.33 27.94 -19.49
N VAL A 474 -29.81 26.71 -19.63
CA VAL A 474 -30.62 25.51 -19.91
C VAL A 474 -31.30 24.95 -18.64
N GLY A 475 -30.74 25.22 -17.45
CA GLY A 475 -31.18 24.60 -16.20
C GLY A 475 -30.52 23.23 -15.94
N SER A 476 -29.35 22.98 -16.54
CA SER A 476 -28.56 21.78 -16.33
C SER A 476 -27.63 21.91 -15.12
N ARG A 477 -27.37 20.80 -14.43
CA ARG A 477 -26.26 20.71 -13.46
C ARG A 477 -24.96 20.34 -14.17
N LEU A 478 -23.85 20.95 -13.76
CA LEU A 478 -22.52 20.72 -14.33
C LEU A 478 -21.61 20.00 -13.33
N PHE A 479 -21.01 18.88 -13.75
CA PHE A 479 -19.89 18.25 -13.05
C PHE A 479 -18.67 18.34 -13.96
N LEU A 480 -17.68 19.15 -13.57
CA LEU A 480 -16.48 19.34 -14.37
C LEU A 480 -15.33 18.48 -13.83
N ASP A 481 -14.83 17.55 -14.63
CA ASP A 481 -13.65 16.74 -14.33
C ASP A 481 -12.36 17.48 -14.72
N ILE A 482 -11.55 17.84 -13.73
CA ILE A 482 -10.22 18.43 -13.94
C ILE A 482 -9.08 17.47 -13.61
N SER A 483 -9.37 16.18 -13.39
CA SER A 483 -8.39 15.16 -12.95
C SER A 483 -7.11 15.14 -13.79
N ASP A 484 -7.24 15.24 -15.11
CA ASP A 484 -6.09 15.19 -16.02
C ASP A 484 -5.21 16.47 -15.92
N HIS A 485 -5.77 17.56 -15.38
CA HIS A 485 -5.13 18.88 -15.22
C HIS A 485 -4.88 19.24 -13.76
N PHE A 486 -5.16 18.32 -12.84
CA PHE A 486 -4.85 18.48 -11.43
C PHE A 486 -3.45 17.92 -11.17
N GLU A 487 -2.63 18.68 -10.45
CA GLU A 487 -1.22 18.37 -10.24
C GLU A 487 -0.84 18.63 -8.79
N LEU A 488 -0.35 17.58 -8.12
CA LEU A 488 0.19 17.68 -6.77
C LEU A 488 1.67 18.06 -6.88
N SER A 489 1.94 19.36 -6.97
CA SER A 489 3.28 19.90 -7.13
C SER A 489 3.49 21.14 -6.27
N SER A 490 4.74 21.42 -5.94
CA SER A 490 5.14 22.68 -5.30
C SER A 490 5.04 23.88 -6.26
N LEU A 491 4.99 23.62 -7.57
CA LEU A 491 4.82 24.59 -8.65
C LEU A 491 3.72 24.09 -9.60
N PRO A 492 2.45 24.05 -9.17
CA PRO A 492 1.39 23.47 -9.98
C PRO A 492 1.19 24.30 -11.26
N SER A 493 0.93 23.59 -12.37
CA SER A 493 0.62 24.21 -13.65
C SER A 493 -0.63 25.10 -13.59
N SER A 494 -0.71 26.06 -14.53
CA SER A 494 -1.83 26.99 -14.62
C SER A 494 -3.12 26.26 -14.99
N ASN A 495 -4.11 26.29 -14.10
CA ASN A 495 -5.45 25.75 -14.34
C ASN A 495 -6.52 26.86 -14.29
N GLY A 496 -7.23 27.06 -15.39
CA GLY A 496 -8.26 28.06 -15.59
C GLY A 496 -9.49 27.90 -14.70
N VAL A 497 -9.84 26.67 -14.36
CA VAL A 497 -10.94 26.35 -13.43
C VAL A 497 -10.56 26.79 -12.02
N LEU A 498 -9.34 26.42 -11.56
CA LEU A 498 -8.84 26.83 -10.25
C LEU A 498 -8.64 28.36 -10.16
N LYS A 499 -8.17 28.99 -11.24
CA LYS A 499 -8.10 30.46 -11.34
C LYS A 499 -9.46 31.13 -11.21
N TYR A 500 -10.51 30.56 -11.82
CA TYR A 500 -11.87 31.07 -11.66
C TYR A 500 -12.31 30.99 -10.19
N LEU A 501 -12.11 29.85 -9.54
CA LEU A 501 -12.49 29.60 -8.14
C LEU A 501 -11.74 30.48 -7.13
N ALA A 502 -10.54 30.93 -7.48
CA ALA A 502 -9.78 31.87 -6.65
C ALA A 502 -10.44 33.26 -6.59
N GLY A 503 -11.14 33.66 -7.66
CA GLY A 503 -11.82 34.97 -7.76
C GLY A 503 -13.33 34.92 -7.56
N ASN A 504 -13.97 33.76 -7.73
CA ASN A 504 -15.43 33.61 -7.75
C ASN A 504 -15.87 32.43 -6.87
N VAL A 505 -17.07 32.54 -6.30
CA VAL A 505 -17.72 31.40 -5.64
C VAL A 505 -18.22 30.42 -6.70
N LEU A 506 -18.00 29.11 -6.50
CA LEU A 506 -18.54 28.09 -7.40
C LEU A 506 -20.08 28.16 -7.43
N PRO A 507 -20.73 28.30 -8.60
CA PRO A 507 -22.18 28.34 -8.70
C PRO A 507 -22.85 27.07 -8.15
N SER A 508 -24.04 27.19 -7.56
CA SER A 508 -24.77 26.08 -6.91
C SER A 508 -25.21 24.96 -7.86
N HIS A 509 -25.13 25.17 -9.17
CA HIS A 509 -25.41 24.16 -10.19
C HIS A 509 -24.18 23.38 -10.63
N ALA A 510 -23.00 23.78 -10.15
CA ALA A 510 -21.73 23.23 -10.58
C ALA A 510 -20.97 22.53 -9.43
N ALA A 511 -20.24 21.49 -9.78
CA ALA A 511 -19.30 20.79 -8.93
C ALA A 511 -18.02 20.46 -9.71
N VAL A 512 -16.88 20.42 -9.04
CA VAL A 512 -15.58 20.11 -9.67
C VAL A 512 -15.08 18.76 -9.16
N ILE A 513 -14.77 17.85 -10.06
CA ILE A 513 -14.22 16.51 -9.78
C ILE A 513 -12.70 16.55 -9.96
N CYS A 514 -11.98 16.09 -8.94
CA CYS A 514 -10.53 16.00 -8.90
C CYS A 514 -10.12 14.56 -8.53
N GLY A 515 -9.73 13.77 -9.53
CA GLY A 515 -9.15 12.44 -9.37
C GLY A 515 -7.64 12.50 -9.26
N LEU A 516 -7.08 11.79 -8.28
CA LEU A 516 -5.64 11.63 -8.08
C LEU A 516 -5.16 10.44 -8.94
N VAL A 517 -5.02 10.69 -10.25
CA VAL A 517 -4.82 9.65 -11.28
C VAL A 517 -3.40 9.58 -11.86
N LYS A 518 -2.49 10.44 -11.38
CA LYS A 518 -1.10 10.57 -11.89
C LYS A 518 -0.07 9.87 -11.01
N ASN A 519 -0.49 8.93 -10.17
CA ASN A 519 0.36 8.25 -9.22
C ASN A 519 1.34 7.30 -9.92
N GLN A 520 2.64 7.57 -9.79
CA GLN A 520 3.69 6.72 -10.36
C GLN A 520 4.22 5.67 -9.37
N VAL A 521 4.08 5.91 -8.07
CA VAL A 521 4.52 4.98 -7.01
C VAL A 521 3.60 3.77 -6.93
N TYR A 522 2.30 4.00 -7.00
CA TYR A 522 1.24 3.01 -6.88
C TYR A 522 0.18 3.26 -7.98
N SER A 523 0.47 2.78 -9.19
CA SER A 523 -0.27 3.15 -10.41
C SER A 523 -1.76 2.76 -10.42
N ASP A 524 -2.14 1.74 -9.66
CA ASP A 524 -3.54 1.30 -9.52
C ASP A 524 -4.23 1.88 -8.27
N LEU A 525 -3.55 2.73 -7.48
CA LEU A 525 -4.13 3.41 -6.32
C LEU A 525 -4.82 4.71 -6.76
N GLU A 526 -6.14 4.73 -6.71
CA GLU A 526 -6.92 5.93 -7.00
C GLU A 526 -7.66 6.43 -5.75
N VAL A 527 -7.80 7.75 -5.64
CA VAL A 527 -8.76 8.44 -4.78
C VAL A 527 -9.25 9.65 -5.59
N ALA A 528 -10.54 9.97 -5.51
CA ALA A 528 -11.06 11.21 -6.07
C ALA A 528 -11.74 12.04 -5.00
N PHE A 529 -11.87 13.32 -5.24
CA PHE A 529 -12.70 14.20 -4.42
C PHE A 529 -13.49 15.17 -5.29
N LEU A 530 -14.62 15.61 -4.76
CA LEU A 530 -15.52 16.54 -5.40
C LEU A 530 -15.61 17.81 -4.55
N ILE A 531 -15.47 18.95 -5.21
CA ILE A 531 -15.60 20.28 -4.62
C ILE A 531 -16.99 20.83 -4.94
N SER A 532 -17.74 21.17 -3.90
CA SER A 532 -19.01 21.90 -4.01
C SER A 532 -19.11 22.93 -2.89
N GLU A 533 -19.51 24.15 -3.25
CA GLU A 533 -19.78 25.22 -2.27
C GLU A 533 -21.27 25.30 -1.89
N GLU A 534 -22.08 24.35 -2.38
CA GLU A 534 -23.50 24.22 -2.06
C GLU A 534 -23.70 23.14 -0.98
N GLU A 535 -24.12 23.55 0.22
CA GLU A 535 -24.23 22.67 1.39
C GLU A 535 -25.17 21.48 1.16
N ALA A 536 -26.29 21.71 0.44
CA ALA A 536 -27.25 20.65 0.13
C ALA A 536 -26.64 19.56 -0.76
N ILE A 537 -25.78 19.93 -1.71
CA ILE A 537 -25.09 19.00 -2.61
C ILE A 537 -24.02 18.23 -1.84
N PHE A 538 -23.21 18.92 -1.03
CA PHE A 538 -22.21 18.29 -0.17
C PHE A 538 -22.85 17.19 0.72
N LYS A 539 -23.92 17.54 1.45
CA LYS A 539 -24.63 16.61 2.34
C LYS A 539 -25.20 15.42 1.57
N ALA A 540 -25.82 15.67 0.41
CA ALA A 540 -26.41 14.63 -0.41
C ALA A 540 -25.35 13.67 -0.96
N LEU A 541 -24.22 14.18 -1.45
CA LEU A 541 -23.12 13.37 -1.96
C LEU A 541 -22.45 12.55 -0.85
N SER A 542 -22.19 13.14 0.32
CA SER A 542 -21.63 12.42 1.47
C SER A 542 -22.49 11.21 1.84
N LYS A 543 -23.81 11.40 1.98
CA LYS A 543 -24.75 10.32 2.29
C LYS A 543 -24.91 9.33 1.13
N THR A 544 -24.73 9.78 -0.12
CA THR A 544 -24.72 8.88 -1.28
C THR A 544 -23.52 7.94 -1.22
N VAL A 545 -22.32 8.44 -0.84
CA VAL A 545 -21.14 7.59 -0.60
C VAL A 545 -21.42 6.57 0.50
N GLU A 546 -22.11 6.96 1.57
CA GLU A 546 -22.49 6.03 2.64
C GLU A 546 -23.35 4.88 2.13
N VAL A 547 -24.41 5.22 1.39
CA VAL A 547 -25.38 4.24 0.87
C VAL A 547 -24.76 3.33 -0.19
N LEU A 548 -23.92 3.88 -1.06
CA LEU A 548 -23.43 3.16 -2.24
C LEU A 548 -22.04 2.53 -2.07
N GLU A 549 -21.17 3.12 -1.25
CA GLU A 549 -19.78 2.69 -1.07
C GLU A 549 -19.41 2.41 0.40
N GLY A 550 -20.25 2.81 1.36
CA GLY A 550 -19.93 2.85 2.78
C GLY A 550 -18.96 3.99 3.11
N THR A 551 -17.67 3.81 2.85
CA THR A 551 -16.66 4.87 3.04
C THR A 551 -15.45 4.66 2.10
N THR A 552 -14.64 5.68 1.87
CA THR A 552 -13.37 5.55 1.15
C THR A 552 -12.29 4.98 2.07
N ALA A 553 -11.43 4.06 1.61
CA ALA A 553 -10.43 3.41 2.45
C ALA A 553 -9.41 4.38 3.09
N LEU A 554 -9.25 4.31 4.42
CA LEU A 554 -8.31 5.13 5.20
C LEU A 554 -6.88 5.08 4.70
N ILE A 555 -6.41 3.91 4.29
CA ILE A 555 -5.01 3.75 3.87
C ILE A 555 -4.71 4.50 2.57
N SER A 556 -5.68 4.54 1.65
CA SER A 556 -5.59 5.32 0.40
C SER A 556 -5.58 6.82 0.69
N GLN A 557 -6.43 7.27 1.63
CA GLN A 557 -6.43 8.65 2.10
C GLN A 557 -5.14 9.03 2.85
N ASN A 558 -4.55 8.09 3.60
CA ASN A 558 -3.27 8.29 4.29
C ASN A 558 -2.11 8.50 3.31
N TYR A 559 -2.10 7.79 2.18
CA TYR A 559 -1.09 7.96 1.13
C TYR A 559 -1.14 9.38 0.56
N TYR A 560 -2.27 9.76 -0.03
CA TYR A 560 -2.43 11.09 -0.62
C TYR A 560 -2.36 12.21 0.43
N GLY A 561 -2.86 11.95 1.64
CA GLY A 561 -2.74 12.87 2.78
C GLY A 561 -1.29 13.13 3.19
N CYS A 562 -0.40 12.13 3.06
CA CYS A 562 1.03 12.34 3.25
C CYS A 562 1.59 13.30 2.19
N LEU A 563 1.23 13.11 0.91
CA LEU A 563 1.67 13.99 -0.17
C LEU A 563 1.20 15.44 0.02
N PHE A 564 -0.07 15.64 0.34
CA PHE A 564 -0.59 16.98 0.67
C PHE A 564 0.13 17.59 1.88
N HIS A 565 0.39 16.79 2.92
CA HIS A 565 1.07 17.27 4.10
C HIS A 565 2.50 17.74 3.80
N GLU A 566 3.27 16.97 3.04
CA GLU A 566 4.64 17.34 2.64
C GLU A 566 4.66 18.64 1.82
N LEU A 567 3.73 18.79 0.85
CA LEU A 567 3.58 20.04 0.09
C LEU A 567 3.25 21.22 1.02
N LEU A 568 2.31 21.03 1.94
CA LEU A 568 1.87 22.08 2.86
C LEU A 568 2.90 22.44 3.93
N ALA A 569 3.80 21.52 4.29
CA ALA A 569 4.81 21.70 5.33
C ALA A 569 5.88 22.74 4.95
N PHE A 570 6.13 22.94 3.65
CA PHE A 570 7.10 23.92 3.17
C PHE A 570 6.61 25.38 3.27
N GLN A 571 5.29 25.61 3.21
CA GLN A 571 4.75 26.96 3.20
C GLN A 571 4.53 27.54 4.59
N LEU A 572 5.13 28.71 4.84
CA LEU A 572 4.86 29.53 6.02
C LEU A 572 3.39 29.99 6.05
N ALA A 573 2.82 30.09 7.25
CA ALA A 573 1.43 30.47 7.44
C ALA A 573 1.08 31.83 6.80
N GLU A 574 -0.11 31.88 6.18
CA GLU A 574 -0.85 33.02 5.61
C GLU A 574 -0.11 34.38 5.53
N ARG A 575 0.57 34.62 4.41
CA ARG A 575 1.20 35.92 4.10
C ARG A 575 0.32 36.88 3.32
N HIS A 576 -0.81 36.43 2.79
CA HIS A 576 -1.64 37.19 1.85
C HIS A 576 -3.07 37.32 2.34
N THR A 577 -3.59 38.55 2.35
CA THR A 577 -5.02 38.83 2.54
C THR A 577 -5.81 38.25 1.37
N HIS A 578 -6.79 37.41 1.67
CA HIS A 578 -7.70 36.88 0.66
C HIS A 578 -8.50 38.02 0.04
N LYS A 579 -8.52 38.09 -1.30
CA LYS A 579 -9.41 38.99 -2.02
C LYS A 579 -10.85 38.53 -1.81
N GLU A 580 -11.76 39.49 -1.70
CA GLU A 580 -13.20 39.22 -1.67
C GLU A 580 -13.56 38.52 -2.99
N ARG A 581 -14.24 37.36 -2.90
CA ARG A 581 -14.67 36.61 -4.09
C ARG A 581 -15.99 37.18 -4.58
N ASP A 582 -16.12 37.28 -5.90
CA ASP A 582 -17.37 37.67 -6.52
C ASP A 582 -18.43 36.58 -6.28
N CYS A 583 -19.59 37.00 -5.78
CA CYS A 583 -20.76 36.17 -5.61
C CYS A 583 -21.79 36.58 -6.65
N GLU A 584 -21.98 35.75 -7.68
CA GLU A 584 -22.98 36.03 -8.71
C GLU A 584 -24.40 35.95 -8.13
N LYS A 585 -25.10 37.10 -8.10
CA LYS A 585 -26.55 37.17 -7.85
C LYS A 585 -27.31 36.85 -9.14
N ALA A 586 -27.33 35.59 -9.56
CA ALA A 586 -28.03 35.18 -10.78
C ALA A 586 -29.48 34.71 -10.52
N LYS A 587 -30.40 34.98 -11.46
CA LYS A 587 -31.77 34.45 -11.45
C LYS A 587 -31.73 32.92 -11.54
N SER A 588 -32.33 32.23 -10.58
CA SER A 588 -32.37 30.76 -10.54
C SER A 588 -33.32 30.22 -11.62
N THR A 589 -32.78 29.68 -12.70
CA THR A 589 -33.52 28.71 -13.54
C THR A 589 -33.79 27.47 -12.69
N GLU A 590 -34.98 26.90 -12.77
CA GLU A 590 -35.31 25.66 -12.06
C GLU A 590 -34.42 24.52 -12.59
N MET A 591 -33.65 23.89 -11.71
CA MET A 591 -32.72 22.80 -12.04
C MET A 591 -33.25 21.48 -11.51
N ILE A 592 -32.75 20.38 -12.08
CA ILE A 592 -33.09 19.04 -11.57
C ILE A 592 -32.75 18.92 -10.08
N GLY A 593 -33.76 18.55 -9.28
CA GLY A 593 -33.58 18.20 -7.88
C GLY A 593 -33.02 16.79 -7.70
N PHE A 594 -32.82 16.36 -6.46
CA PHE A 594 -32.48 14.96 -6.18
C PHE A 594 -33.63 14.04 -6.61
N SER A 595 -33.31 12.82 -7.02
CA SER A 595 -34.33 11.84 -7.39
C SER A 595 -35.25 11.52 -6.21
N ARG A 596 -36.51 11.15 -6.48
CA ARG A 596 -37.47 10.81 -5.40
C ARG A 596 -36.97 9.66 -4.50
N SER A 597 -36.27 8.67 -5.09
CA SER A 597 -35.65 7.57 -4.35
C SER A 597 -34.44 8.02 -3.53
N ALA A 598 -33.65 8.98 -4.02
CA ALA A 598 -32.61 9.59 -3.22
C ALA A 598 -33.21 10.36 -2.03
N ILE A 599 -34.21 11.23 -2.25
CA ILE A 599 -34.82 12.02 -1.18
C ILE A 599 -35.40 11.13 -0.07
N SER A 600 -36.07 10.03 -0.42
CA SER A 600 -36.67 9.13 0.58
C SER A 600 -35.62 8.42 1.44
N VAL A 601 -34.44 8.12 0.89
CA VAL A 601 -33.35 7.45 1.58
C VAL A 601 -32.46 8.43 2.34
N LEU A 602 -32.07 9.55 1.72
CA LEU A 602 -31.14 10.53 2.29
C LEU A 602 -31.73 11.29 3.50
N ASN A 603 -33.06 11.33 3.63
CA ASN A 603 -33.75 11.86 4.80
C ASN A 603 -33.96 10.81 5.91
N SER A 604 -33.54 9.55 5.70
CA SER A 604 -33.59 8.52 6.73
C SER A 604 -32.69 8.88 7.91
N ALA A 605 -33.18 8.64 9.12
CA ALA A 605 -32.44 8.82 10.36
C ALA A 605 -31.33 7.77 10.59
N GLU A 606 -31.35 6.68 9.81
CA GLU A 606 -30.37 5.58 9.91
C GLU A 606 -29.02 5.91 9.23
N LEU A 607 -28.96 6.95 8.39
CA LEU A 607 -27.71 7.39 7.77
C LEU A 607 -26.95 8.34 8.70
N SER A 608 -25.62 8.26 8.63
CA SER A 608 -24.69 8.85 9.60
C SER A 608 -25.00 10.29 9.98
N ILE A 609 -24.87 10.54 11.29
CA ILE A 609 -25.06 11.84 11.91
C ILE A 609 -23.93 12.75 11.45
N THR A 610 -24.27 13.89 10.84
CA THR A 610 -23.28 14.92 10.46
C THR A 610 -22.46 15.32 11.68
N GLU A 611 -21.14 15.02 11.66
CA GLU A 611 -20.21 15.32 12.74
C GLU A 611 -20.24 16.82 13.07
N THR A 612 -20.70 17.19 14.26
CA THR A 612 -20.43 18.53 14.80
C THR A 612 -19.03 18.54 15.45
N PRO A 613 -18.18 19.55 15.19
CA PRO A 613 -16.76 19.54 15.56
C PRO A 613 -16.42 19.35 17.06
N ASN A 614 -17.39 19.42 17.96
CA ASN A 614 -17.20 19.37 19.42
C ASN A 614 -18.15 18.40 20.15
N SER A 615 -18.87 17.53 19.44
CA SER A 615 -19.66 16.49 20.11
C SER A 615 -18.74 15.35 20.49
N GLY A 616 -18.64 15.00 21.78
CA GLY A 616 -18.06 13.73 22.25
C GLY A 616 -18.88 12.52 21.79
N LEU A 617 -19.12 12.42 20.48
CA LEU A 617 -19.99 11.46 19.82
C LEU A 617 -19.33 10.08 19.90
N ILE A 618 -20.11 9.10 20.34
CA ILE A 618 -19.71 7.71 20.39
C ILE A 618 -20.44 6.99 19.25
N HIS A 619 -19.68 6.55 18.25
CA HIS A 619 -20.22 5.77 17.13
C HIS A 619 -20.48 4.33 17.57
N MET A 620 -21.76 3.94 17.55
CA MET A 620 -22.25 2.57 17.78
C MET A 620 -23.08 2.06 16.60
N ASP A 621 -23.08 2.82 15.51
CA ASP A 621 -23.92 2.71 14.32
C ASP A 621 -23.16 2.15 13.10
N VAL A 622 -21.87 1.81 13.27
CA VAL A 622 -20.96 1.51 12.16
C VAL A 622 -20.46 0.07 12.20
N ASP A 623 -20.41 -0.56 11.03
CA ASP A 623 -19.92 -1.93 10.82
C ASP A 623 -18.37 -2.00 10.79
N GLN A 624 -17.71 -1.42 11.80
CA GLN A 624 -16.25 -1.32 11.91
C GLN A 624 -15.74 -1.83 13.26
N SER A 625 -14.60 -2.53 13.25
CA SER A 625 -13.91 -2.93 14.48
C SER A 625 -12.95 -1.84 14.95
N PHE A 626 -13.15 -1.36 16.18
CA PHE A 626 -12.24 -0.45 16.89
C PHE A 626 -11.36 -1.18 17.92
N LEU A 627 -11.13 -2.49 17.72
CA LEU A 627 -10.21 -3.27 18.55
C LEU A 627 -8.75 -3.06 18.12
N PRO A 628 -7.77 -3.31 19.02
CA PRO A 628 -6.35 -3.19 18.69
C PRO A 628 -5.93 -4.03 17.49
N ILE A 629 -5.07 -3.48 16.64
CA ILE A 629 -4.59 -4.16 15.43
C ILE A 629 -3.38 -5.03 15.80
N PRO A 630 -3.42 -6.35 15.51
CA PRO A 630 -2.31 -7.23 15.81
C PRO A 630 -1.04 -6.84 15.06
N SER A 631 0.12 -7.12 15.65
CA SER A 631 1.43 -6.82 15.04
C SER A 631 1.57 -7.42 13.65
N LEU A 632 1.17 -8.68 13.44
CA LEU A 632 1.23 -9.34 12.13
C LEU A 632 0.40 -8.63 11.05
N VAL A 633 -0.73 -8.02 11.43
CA VAL A 633 -1.55 -7.22 10.51
C VAL A 633 -0.82 -5.93 10.15
N LYS A 634 -0.21 -5.25 11.12
CA LYS A 634 0.63 -4.08 10.88
C LYS A 634 1.81 -4.41 9.96
N ALA A 635 2.45 -5.57 10.15
CA ALA A 635 3.53 -6.05 9.31
C ALA A 635 3.08 -6.23 7.86
N ALA A 636 1.95 -6.94 7.65
CA ALA A 636 1.41 -7.20 6.33
C ALA A 636 1.00 -5.92 5.60
N ILE A 637 0.43 -4.94 6.32
CA ILE A 637 0.12 -3.61 5.77
C ILE A 637 1.42 -2.89 5.37
N PHE A 638 2.41 -2.82 6.24
CA PHE A 638 3.64 -2.09 5.94
C PHE A 638 4.40 -2.70 4.75
N GLU A 639 4.56 -4.01 4.76
CA GLU A 639 5.26 -4.75 3.72
C GLU A 639 4.61 -4.60 2.35
N SER A 640 3.28 -4.59 2.27
CA SER A 640 2.60 -4.45 0.99
C SER A 640 2.96 -3.14 0.30
N PHE A 641 3.10 -2.04 1.05
CA PHE A 641 3.56 -0.76 0.51
C PHE A 641 5.07 -0.68 0.32
N ALA A 642 5.87 -1.40 1.13
CA ALA A 642 7.33 -1.40 1.06
C ALA A 642 7.87 -2.13 -0.18
N ARG A 643 7.16 -3.15 -0.68
CA ARG A 643 7.54 -3.91 -1.89
C ARG A 643 7.47 -3.05 -3.15
N GLN A 644 8.20 -3.49 -4.17
CA GLN A 644 8.16 -2.92 -5.52
C GLN A 644 7.87 -4.03 -6.55
N ASN A 645 7.25 -3.65 -7.67
CA ASN A 645 7.06 -4.51 -8.84
C ASN A 645 6.42 -5.87 -8.51
N MET A 646 5.36 -5.86 -7.69
CA MET A 646 4.64 -7.08 -7.31
C MET A 646 4.05 -7.74 -8.57
N SER A 647 4.35 -9.01 -8.76
CA SER A 647 3.79 -9.80 -9.86
C SER A 647 2.32 -10.14 -9.62
N GLU A 648 1.57 -10.43 -10.69
CA GLU A 648 0.16 -10.86 -10.57
C GLU A 648 0.01 -12.09 -9.67
N SER A 649 0.98 -13.02 -9.68
CA SER A 649 0.95 -14.20 -8.81
C SER A 649 1.15 -13.85 -7.33
N GLU A 650 1.83 -12.74 -7.00
CA GLU A 650 1.97 -12.26 -5.61
C GLU A 650 0.70 -11.57 -5.11
N ILE A 651 -0.12 -10.99 -5.99
CA ILE A 651 -1.35 -10.27 -5.64
C ILE A 651 -2.63 -11.04 -5.97
N ASP A 652 -2.54 -12.21 -6.61
CA ASP A 652 -3.68 -13.08 -6.84
C ASP A 652 -4.15 -13.72 -5.53
N VAL A 653 -5.28 -13.21 -5.03
CA VAL A 653 -5.94 -13.66 -3.80
C VAL A 653 -6.87 -14.85 -4.04
N THR A 654 -7.22 -15.15 -5.30
CA THR A 654 -8.27 -16.11 -5.66
C THR A 654 -8.10 -17.49 -5.02
N PRO A 655 -6.90 -18.13 -5.07
CA PRO A 655 -6.71 -19.43 -4.44
C PRO A 655 -6.93 -19.39 -2.93
N SER A 656 -6.46 -18.33 -2.27
CA SER A 656 -6.61 -18.15 -0.83
C SER A 656 -8.06 -17.88 -0.42
N ILE A 657 -8.82 -17.14 -1.23
CA ILE A 657 -10.26 -16.90 -1.00
C ILE A 657 -11.06 -18.19 -1.21
N GLN A 658 -10.79 -18.94 -2.28
CA GLN A 658 -11.42 -20.23 -2.55
C GLN A 658 -11.25 -21.20 -1.39
N GLN A 659 -10.02 -21.33 -0.88
CA GLN A 659 -9.75 -22.17 0.28
C GLN A 659 -10.46 -21.64 1.54
N TYR A 660 -10.41 -20.33 1.78
CA TYR A 660 -11.08 -19.69 2.90
C TYR A 660 -12.59 -19.96 2.91
N ILE A 661 -13.25 -19.83 1.76
CA ILE A 661 -14.69 -20.07 1.59
C ILE A 661 -15.00 -21.54 1.84
N LYS A 662 -14.23 -22.45 1.24
CA LYS A 662 -14.40 -23.90 1.40
C LYS A 662 -14.25 -24.32 2.86
N SER A 663 -13.21 -23.86 3.55
CA SER A 663 -12.93 -24.26 4.93
C SER A 663 -13.93 -23.69 5.96
N ASN A 664 -14.54 -22.53 5.71
CA ASN A 664 -15.42 -21.89 6.70
C ASN A 664 -16.91 -22.15 6.46
N PHE A 665 -17.32 -22.33 5.20
CA PHE A 665 -18.74 -22.42 4.84
C PHE A 665 -19.07 -23.68 4.04
N GLY A 666 -18.05 -24.45 3.64
CA GLY A 666 -18.22 -25.58 2.74
C GLY A 666 -18.92 -25.17 1.45
N PHE A 667 -18.70 -23.98 0.89
CA PHE A 667 -19.43 -23.55 -0.31
C PHE A 667 -18.84 -24.18 -1.58
N PRO A 668 -19.67 -24.71 -2.50
CA PRO A 668 -19.19 -25.35 -3.73
C PRO A 668 -18.71 -24.30 -4.73
N ILE A 669 -17.56 -24.57 -5.34
CA ILE A 669 -16.92 -23.69 -6.32
C ILE A 669 -16.80 -24.49 -7.62
N ASP A 670 -17.58 -24.10 -8.62
CA ASP A 670 -17.55 -24.71 -9.97
C ASP A 670 -16.32 -24.24 -10.76
N ILE A 671 -15.95 -24.97 -11.81
CA ILE A 671 -14.88 -24.59 -12.74
C ILE A 671 -15.17 -23.27 -13.45
N ASN A 672 -16.46 -22.90 -13.57
CA ASN A 672 -16.92 -21.65 -14.17
C ASN A 672 -17.23 -20.56 -13.13
N ALA A 673 -16.84 -20.75 -11.86
CA ALA A 673 -17.07 -19.75 -10.83
C ALA A 673 -16.21 -18.50 -11.07
N GLU A 674 -16.86 -17.35 -11.16
CA GLU A 674 -16.19 -16.06 -11.29
C GLU A 674 -15.99 -15.42 -9.90
N PHE A 675 -14.76 -14.98 -9.62
CA PHE A 675 -14.43 -14.23 -8.41
C PHE A 675 -14.28 -12.75 -8.71
N ILE A 676 -15.08 -11.94 -8.02
CA ILE A 676 -15.11 -10.49 -8.22
C ILE A 676 -14.71 -9.81 -6.91
N TYR A 677 -13.80 -8.84 -6.99
CA TYR A 677 -13.28 -8.11 -5.84
C TYR A 677 -13.61 -6.63 -5.92
N ALA A 678 -13.94 -6.05 -4.77
CA ALA A 678 -14.18 -4.62 -4.61
C ALA A 678 -13.58 -4.11 -3.30
N ASP A 679 -13.43 -2.79 -3.16
CA ASP A 679 -13.02 -2.20 -1.88
C ASP A 679 -14.01 -2.55 -0.76
N CYS A 680 -15.31 -2.67 -1.03
CA CYS A 680 -16.30 -3.00 0.00
C CYS A 680 -17.39 -3.97 -0.50
N SER A 681 -17.96 -4.76 0.42
CA SER A 681 -19.09 -5.65 0.11
C SER A 681 -20.34 -4.89 -0.33
N GLN A 682 -20.55 -3.67 0.20
CA GLN A 682 -21.66 -2.78 -0.19
C GLN A 682 -21.67 -2.52 -1.70
N SER A 683 -20.53 -2.16 -2.30
CA SER A 683 -20.44 -1.88 -3.73
C SER A 683 -20.75 -3.11 -4.60
N LEU A 684 -20.33 -4.31 -4.15
CA LEU A 684 -20.67 -5.59 -4.79
C LEU A 684 -22.16 -5.89 -4.67
N PHE A 685 -22.73 -5.71 -3.48
CA PHE A 685 -24.16 -5.88 -3.24
C PHE A 685 -25.00 -4.96 -4.13
N ASN A 686 -24.61 -3.70 -4.26
CA ASN A 686 -25.30 -2.74 -5.11
C ASN A 686 -25.35 -3.17 -6.57
N LYS A 687 -24.31 -3.81 -7.07
CA LYS A 687 -24.33 -4.40 -8.42
C LYS A 687 -25.26 -5.60 -8.53
N LEU A 688 -25.36 -6.43 -7.50
CA LEU A 688 -26.37 -7.49 -7.45
C LEU A 688 -27.79 -6.93 -7.46
N VAL A 689 -28.03 -5.80 -6.79
CA VAL A 689 -29.31 -5.08 -6.87
C VAL A 689 -29.59 -4.65 -8.32
N LEU A 690 -28.59 -4.15 -9.05
CA LEU A 690 -28.75 -3.79 -10.46
C LEU A 690 -29.05 -5.01 -11.34
N CYS A 691 -28.40 -6.15 -11.09
CA CYS A 691 -28.74 -7.41 -11.77
C CYS A 691 -30.19 -7.83 -11.47
N CYS A 692 -30.65 -7.67 -10.23
CA CYS A 692 -32.04 -7.94 -9.87
C CYS A 692 -33.02 -7.07 -10.66
N ILE A 693 -32.73 -5.76 -10.77
CA ILE A 693 -33.53 -4.81 -11.55
C ILE A 693 -33.56 -5.22 -13.03
N LEU A 694 -32.39 -5.55 -13.61
CA LEU A 694 -32.26 -5.99 -15.01
C LEU A 694 -33.09 -7.24 -15.31
N GLU A 695 -33.13 -8.20 -14.39
CA GLU A 695 -33.95 -9.40 -14.53
C GLU A 695 -35.46 -9.14 -14.30
N GLY A 696 -35.85 -7.93 -13.86
CA GLY A 696 -37.21 -7.61 -13.41
C GLY A 696 -37.59 -8.35 -12.13
N GLY A 697 -36.60 -8.65 -11.28
CA GLY A 697 -36.77 -9.37 -10.03
C GLY A 697 -37.30 -8.51 -8.88
N THR A 698 -37.56 -9.16 -7.76
CA THR A 698 -37.96 -8.52 -6.50
C THR A 698 -37.04 -8.99 -5.38
N LEU A 699 -36.39 -8.04 -4.69
CA LEU A 699 -35.52 -8.31 -3.55
C LEU A 699 -36.33 -8.56 -2.29
N CYS A 700 -36.17 -9.75 -1.72
CA CYS A 700 -36.81 -10.19 -0.50
C CYS A 700 -35.79 -10.11 0.65
N PHE A 701 -36.03 -9.23 1.63
CA PHE A 701 -35.20 -9.11 2.83
C PHE A 701 -35.95 -9.60 4.06
N PRO A 702 -35.34 -10.38 4.97
CA PRO A 702 -35.86 -10.54 6.32
C PRO A 702 -36.14 -9.19 6.98
N ALA A 703 -37.29 -9.03 7.62
CA ALA A 703 -37.62 -7.80 8.34
C ALA A 703 -36.56 -7.54 9.43
N GLY A 704 -36.08 -6.30 9.53
CA GLY A 704 -34.98 -5.95 10.43
C GLY A 704 -33.58 -6.32 9.93
N SER A 705 -33.41 -6.71 8.66
CA SER A 705 -32.08 -6.84 8.02
C SER A 705 -31.27 -5.54 8.06
N ASN A 706 -29.98 -5.62 7.73
CA ASN A 706 -29.09 -4.46 7.62
C ASN A 706 -29.74 -3.29 6.83
N GLY A 707 -29.96 -2.17 7.53
CA GLY A 707 -30.61 -0.98 7.00
C GLY A 707 -29.89 -0.35 5.81
N ASN A 708 -28.56 -0.50 5.71
CA ASN A 708 -27.76 0.04 4.62
C ASN A 708 -28.04 -0.64 3.28
N TYR A 709 -28.17 -1.98 3.26
CA TYR A 709 -28.52 -2.71 2.03
C TYR A 709 -29.96 -2.45 1.59
N VAL A 710 -30.89 -2.38 2.54
CA VAL A 710 -32.28 -2.04 2.22
C VAL A 710 -32.36 -0.61 1.68
N SER A 711 -31.64 0.33 2.31
CA SER A 711 -31.54 1.73 1.87
C SER A 711 -30.92 1.85 0.48
N ALA A 712 -29.84 1.10 0.19
CA ALA A 712 -29.22 1.09 -1.11
C ALA A 712 -30.13 0.50 -2.20
N ALA A 713 -30.84 -0.59 -1.90
CA ALA A 713 -31.82 -1.16 -2.82
C ALA A 713 -32.96 -0.17 -3.13
N ARG A 714 -33.46 0.57 -2.12
CA ARG A 714 -34.45 1.64 -2.31
C ARG A 714 -33.88 2.81 -3.13
N PHE A 715 -32.65 3.21 -2.85
CA PHE A 715 -31.96 4.30 -3.55
C PHE A 715 -31.85 3.98 -5.05
N LEU A 716 -31.49 2.74 -5.38
CA LEU A 716 -31.38 2.19 -6.73
C LEU A 716 -32.73 1.86 -7.38
N LYS A 717 -33.86 2.11 -6.70
CA LYS A 717 -35.24 1.87 -7.18
C LYS A 717 -35.57 0.40 -7.44
N ALA A 718 -34.98 -0.53 -6.69
CA ALA A 718 -35.34 -1.94 -6.77
C ALA A 718 -36.73 -2.20 -6.13
N ASN A 719 -37.44 -3.20 -6.67
CA ASN A 719 -38.63 -3.73 -6.02
C ASN A 719 -38.22 -4.51 -4.78
N ILE A 720 -38.81 -4.19 -3.62
CA ILE A 720 -38.46 -4.78 -2.33
C ILE A 720 -39.70 -5.34 -1.65
N VAL A 721 -39.58 -6.53 -1.09
CA VAL A 721 -40.56 -7.15 -0.20
C VAL A 721 -39.86 -7.57 1.09
N ASN A 722 -40.48 -7.27 2.24
CA ASN A 722 -39.95 -7.73 3.52
C ASN A 722 -40.55 -9.08 3.88
N ILE A 723 -39.72 -10.03 4.30
CA ILE A 723 -40.10 -11.32 4.85
C ILE A 723 -40.30 -11.13 6.36
N PRO A 724 -41.52 -11.30 6.88
CA PRO A 724 -41.78 -11.10 8.31
C PRO A 724 -40.92 -12.02 9.18
N THR A 725 -40.39 -11.47 10.27
CA THR A 725 -39.60 -12.19 11.27
C THR A 725 -40.19 -11.97 12.65
N GLU A 726 -40.18 -13.01 13.49
CA GLU A 726 -40.82 -12.99 14.81
C GLU A 726 -39.77 -13.05 15.93
N SER A 727 -40.03 -12.34 17.03
CA SER A 727 -39.10 -12.24 18.17
C SER A 727 -38.88 -13.58 18.89
N GLU A 728 -39.91 -14.44 18.86
CA GLU A 728 -40.00 -15.75 19.48
C GLU A 728 -38.98 -16.73 18.92
N VAL A 729 -38.59 -16.54 17.65
CA VAL A 729 -37.54 -17.30 16.95
C VAL A 729 -36.26 -16.46 16.76
N GLY A 730 -36.11 -15.37 17.53
CA GLY A 730 -34.93 -14.50 17.49
C GLY A 730 -34.81 -13.67 16.21
N PHE A 731 -35.93 -13.34 15.57
CA PHE A 731 -36.01 -12.69 14.26
C PHE A 731 -35.33 -13.47 13.13
N LYS A 732 -35.15 -14.78 13.28
CA LYS A 732 -34.69 -15.65 12.19
C LYS A 732 -35.76 -15.77 11.11
N MET A 733 -35.32 -15.82 9.86
CA MET A 733 -36.19 -16.22 8.75
C MET A 733 -36.51 -17.71 8.86
N THR A 734 -37.78 -18.06 8.68
CA THR A 734 -38.25 -19.45 8.80
C THR A 734 -38.81 -19.96 7.48
N GLU A 735 -38.83 -21.27 7.29
CA GLU A 735 -39.42 -21.91 6.09
C GLU A 735 -40.87 -21.47 5.88
N LYS A 736 -41.68 -21.45 6.94
CA LYS A 736 -43.09 -21.07 6.86
C LYS A 736 -43.29 -19.64 6.34
N THR A 737 -42.56 -18.68 6.90
CA THR A 737 -42.65 -17.26 6.50
C THR A 737 -42.12 -17.04 5.09
N LEU A 738 -41.04 -17.73 4.72
CA LEU A 738 -40.44 -17.64 3.39
C LEU A 738 -41.39 -18.18 2.30
N VAL A 739 -42.02 -19.34 2.52
CA VAL A 739 -42.99 -19.92 1.57
C VAL A 739 -44.12 -18.94 1.27
N THR A 740 -44.72 -18.34 2.30
CA THR A 740 -45.84 -17.38 2.14
C THR A 740 -45.47 -16.19 1.27
N ILE A 741 -44.23 -15.69 1.40
CA ILE A 741 -43.77 -14.55 0.59
C ILE A 741 -43.42 -14.99 -0.83
N LEU A 742 -42.65 -16.07 -1.00
CA LEU A 742 -42.19 -16.50 -2.32
C LEU A 742 -43.34 -16.96 -3.24
N GLU A 743 -44.48 -17.39 -2.70
CA GLU A 743 -45.70 -17.66 -3.47
C GLU A 743 -46.28 -16.41 -4.15
N THR A 744 -46.03 -15.23 -3.59
CA THR A 744 -46.60 -13.96 -4.07
C THR A 744 -45.66 -13.18 -5.00
N VAL A 745 -44.40 -13.59 -5.10
CA VAL A 745 -43.33 -12.84 -5.77
C VAL A 745 -42.88 -13.55 -7.04
N LYS A 746 -42.76 -12.79 -8.15
CA LYS A 746 -42.15 -13.28 -9.39
C LYS A 746 -40.65 -13.01 -9.40
N LYS A 747 -39.85 -13.99 -9.84
CA LYS A 747 -38.38 -13.93 -9.88
C LYS A 747 -37.78 -13.42 -8.55
N PRO A 748 -38.01 -14.13 -7.43
CA PRO A 748 -37.56 -13.68 -6.13
C PRO A 748 -36.03 -13.67 -6.02
N TRP A 749 -35.48 -12.60 -5.46
CA TRP A 749 -34.09 -12.46 -5.06
C TRP A 749 -34.00 -12.42 -3.54
N VAL A 750 -33.55 -13.48 -2.88
CA VAL A 750 -33.56 -13.61 -1.42
C VAL A 750 -32.21 -13.22 -0.84
N TYR A 751 -32.19 -12.23 0.05
CA TYR A 751 -31.01 -11.86 0.81
C TYR A 751 -30.93 -12.63 2.14
N ILE A 752 -29.76 -13.22 2.42
CA ILE A 752 -29.50 -13.97 3.65
C ILE A 752 -28.17 -13.48 4.25
N SER A 753 -28.22 -12.83 5.42
CA SER A 753 -27.02 -12.59 6.22
C SER A 753 -26.71 -13.84 7.05
N GLY A 754 -25.59 -14.51 6.79
CA GLY A 754 -25.18 -15.67 7.59
C GLY A 754 -23.81 -16.23 7.24
N PRO A 755 -23.22 -17.12 8.08
CA PRO A 755 -23.79 -17.73 9.28
C PRO A 755 -24.32 -16.81 10.36
N THR A 756 -23.60 -15.72 10.63
CA THR A 756 -23.99 -14.69 11.61
C THR A 756 -24.97 -13.70 10.97
N ILE A 757 -26.13 -13.56 11.61
CA ILE A 757 -27.21 -12.67 11.17
C ILE A 757 -26.90 -11.26 11.64
N ASN A 758 -26.78 -10.31 10.71
CA ASN A 758 -26.79 -8.88 11.01
C ASN A 758 -28.24 -8.35 10.91
N PRO A 759 -28.80 -7.72 11.98
CA PRO A 759 -28.15 -7.21 13.19
C PRO A 759 -28.27 -8.05 14.46
N THR A 760 -28.98 -9.19 14.45
CA THR A 760 -29.30 -9.91 15.70
C THR A 760 -28.12 -10.62 16.35
N GLY A 761 -27.06 -10.91 15.60
CA GLY A 761 -25.90 -11.68 16.04
C GLY A 761 -26.16 -13.17 16.25
N LEU A 762 -27.36 -13.67 15.92
CA LEU A 762 -27.68 -15.10 16.01
C LEU A 762 -27.08 -15.89 14.84
N LEU A 763 -26.91 -17.19 15.05
CA LEU A 763 -26.39 -18.11 14.03
C LEU A 763 -27.51 -18.95 13.42
N TYR A 764 -27.54 -19.00 12.09
CA TYR A 764 -28.26 -20.05 11.38
C TYR A 764 -27.49 -21.37 11.50
N SER A 765 -28.14 -22.41 12.00
CA SER A 765 -27.63 -23.79 11.96
C SER A 765 -27.58 -24.33 10.53
N ASN A 766 -26.80 -25.40 10.32
CA ASN A 766 -26.75 -26.08 9.02
C ASN A 766 -28.14 -26.54 8.56
N LYS A 767 -29.00 -26.97 9.48
CA LYS A 767 -30.35 -27.44 9.15
C LYS A 767 -31.30 -26.30 8.78
N GLU A 768 -31.22 -25.17 9.47
CA GLU A 768 -32.01 -23.99 9.15
C GLU A 768 -31.68 -23.46 7.76
N ILE A 769 -30.38 -23.34 7.42
CA ILE A 769 -29.98 -22.86 6.09
C ILE A 769 -30.33 -23.87 4.99
N GLU A 770 -30.22 -25.18 5.23
CA GLU A 770 -30.66 -26.22 4.29
C GLU A 770 -32.16 -26.08 3.97
N ASN A 771 -33.00 -25.90 4.99
CA ASN A 771 -34.44 -25.73 4.80
C ASN A 771 -34.77 -24.44 4.02
N ILE A 772 -34.12 -23.32 4.36
CA ILE A 772 -34.29 -22.04 3.66
C ILE A 772 -33.91 -22.17 2.19
N LEU A 773 -32.74 -22.75 1.88
CA LEU A 773 -32.27 -22.92 0.51
C LEU A 773 -33.16 -23.88 -0.29
N THR A 774 -33.70 -24.92 0.35
CA THR A 774 -34.67 -25.84 -0.27
C THR A 774 -35.93 -25.10 -0.72
N VAL A 775 -36.46 -24.21 0.12
CA VAL A 775 -37.60 -23.36 -0.24
C VAL A 775 -37.24 -22.43 -1.39
N CYS A 776 -36.10 -21.73 -1.32
CA CYS A 776 -35.63 -20.86 -2.40
C CYS A 776 -35.53 -21.61 -3.74
N ALA A 777 -35.01 -22.84 -3.72
CA ALA A 777 -34.86 -23.67 -4.91
C ALA A 777 -36.21 -24.11 -5.50
N LYS A 778 -37.20 -24.43 -4.65
CA LYS A 778 -38.57 -24.75 -5.07
C LYS A 778 -39.21 -23.61 -5.90
N TYR A 779 -38.98 -22.36 -5.51
CA TYR A 779 -39.50 -21.17 -6.20
C TYR A 779 -38.52 -20.58 -7.22
N GLY A 780 -37.39 -21.25 -7.50
CA GLY A 780 -36.42 -20.82 -8.50
C GLY A 780 -35.76 -19.48 -8.19
N ALA A 781 -35.57 -19.16 -6.91
CA ALA A 781 -35.05 -17.87 -6.44
C ALA A 781 -33.56 -17.68 -6.75
N ARG A 782 -33.15 -16.42 -6.95
CA ARG A 782 -31.73 -16.03 -6.84
C ARG A 782 -31.42 -15.75 -5.37
N VAL A 783 -30.39 -16.35 -4.81
CA VAL A 783 -30.05 -16.19 -3.39
C VAL A 783 -28.71 -15.46 -3.27
N VAL A 784 -28.67 -14.42 -2.43
CA VAL A 784 -27.43 -13.75 -2.03
C VAL A 784 -27.16 -14.11 -0.58
N ILE A 785 -26.14 -14.92 -0.34
CA ILE A 785 -25.65 -15.22 1.01
C ILE A 785 -24.53 -14.22 1.33
N ASP A 786 -24.77 -13.32 2.28
CA ASP A 786 -23.75 -12.41 2.80
C ASP A 786 -23.09 -12.96 4.06
N THR A 787 -21.79 -13.24 3.92
CA THR A 787 -20.91 -13.75 4.97
C THR A 787 -20.05 -12.67 5.62
N ALA A 788 -20.19 -11.38 5.25
CA ALA A 788 -19.32 -10.29 5.70
C ALA A 788 -19.27 -10.09 7.22
N PHE A 789 -20.36 -10.44 7.93
CA PHE A 789 -20.46 -10.35 9.39
C PHE A 789 -20.03 -11.62 10.13
N SER A 790 -19.60 -12.66 9.40
CA SER A 790 -19.24 -13.96 9.98
C SER A 790 -17.73 -14.11 10.20
N GLY A 791 -17.34 -14.87 11.23
CA GLY A 791 -15.96 -15.19 11.58
C GLY A 791 -15.46 -14.67 12.94
N LEU A 792 -16.32 -13.99 13.71
CA LEU A 792 -16.05 -13.51 15.08
C LEU A 792 -17.06 -14.08 16.10
N GLU A 793 -17.65 -15.22 15.78
CA GLU A 793 -18.65 -15.89 16.62
C GLU A 793 -18.07 -16.30 17.98
N PHE A 794 -18.88 -16.19 19.03
CA PHE A 794 -18.64 -16.76 20.36
C PHE A 794 -19.84 -17.61 20.79
N ASN A 795 -19.65 -18.50 21.75
CA ASN A 795 -20.67 -19.46 22.21
C ASN A 795 -21.23 -20.38 21.10
N TYR A 796 -20.39 -20.78 20.14
CA TYR A 796 -20.77 -21.64 19.01
C TYR A 796 -20.46 -23.13 19.23
N GLU A 797 -20.15 -23.55 20.48
CA GLU A 797 -19.97 -24.98 20.80
C GLU A 797 -21.23 -25.77 20.41
N GLY A 798 -21.05 -26.81 19.59
CA GLY A 798 -22.15 -27.62 19.06
C GLY A 798 -22.87 -27.04 17.83
N TRP A 799 -22.49 -25.87 17.31
CA TRP A 799 -23.11 -25.31 16.08
C TRP A 799 -22.82 -26.15 14.82
N GLY A 800 -21.67 -26.83 14.79
CA GLY A 800 -21.32 -27.80 13.73
C GLY A 800 -20.89 -27.20 12.39
N GLY A 801 -20.97 -25.88 12.21
CA GLY A 801 -20.61 -25.21 10.97
C GLY A 801 -21.67 -25.35 9.87
N TRP A 802 -21.41 -24.73 8.72
CA TRP A 802 -22.20 -24.95 7.50
C TRP A 802 -21.48 -25.92 6.56
N ASP A 803 -22.27 -26.76 5.90
CA ASP A 803 -21.87 -27.59 4.76
C ASP A 803 -22.79 -27.23 3.57
N LEU A 804 -22.48 -26.11 2.92
CA LEU A 804 -23.26 -25.64 1.77
C LEU A 804 -23.05 -26.52 0.53
N GLU A 805 -21.95 -27.25 0.42
CA GLU A 805 -21.58 -28.12 -0.71
C GLU A 805 -22.50 -29.34 -0.70
N GLY A 806 -22.65 -30.00 0.45
CA GLY A 806 -23.61 -31.09 0.62
C GLY A 806 -25.07 -30.66 0.40
N CYS A 807 -25.44 -29.43 0.76
CA CYS A 807 -26.78 -28.88 0.54
C CYS A 807 -27.03 -28.52 -0.93
N LEU A 808 -26.18 -27.69 -1.52
CA LEU A 808 -26.38 -27.13 -2.86
C LEU A 808 -26.18 -28.17 -3.96
N SER A 809 -25.28 -29.15 -3.80
CA SER A 809 -25.11 -30.24 -4.78
C SER A 809 -26.40 -31.06 -4.97
N LYS A 810 -27.17 -31.29 -3.89
CA LYS A 810 -28.48 -31.95 -3.95
C LYS A 810 -29.54 -31.07 -4.62
N LEU A 811 -29.50 -29.76 -4.36
CA LEU A 811 -30.48 -28.83 -4.93
C LEU A 811 -30.26 -28.60 -6.43
N TYR A 812 -29.01 -28.40 -6.87
CA TYR A 812 -28.70 -28.20 -8.29
C TYR A 812 -28.99 -29.43 -9.15
N SER A 813 -28.94 -30.64 -8.58
CA SER A 813 -29.30 -31.88 -9.29
C SER A 813 -30.81 -32.15 -9.36
N SER A 814 -31.63 -31.46 -8.55
CA SER A 814 -33.06 -31.78 -8.37
C SER A 814 -34.04 -30.66 -8.73
N THR A 815 -33.57 -29.45 -9.06
CA THR A 815 -34.45 -28.25 -9.12
C THR A 815 -34.40 -27.48 -10.44
N ASN A 816 -35.31 -26.50 -10.57
CA ASN A 816 -35.47 -25.59 -11.71
C ASN A 816 -34.15 -24.89 -12.10
N SER A 817 -33.95 -24.69 -13.40
CA SER A 817 -32.75 -24.04 -13.97
C SER A 817 -32.52 -22.59 -13.54
N SER A 818 -33.49 -21.94 -12.88
CA SER A 818 -33.36 -20.53 -12.46
C SER A 818 -32.77 -20.34 -11.06
N PHE A 819 -32.80 -21.37 -10.20
CA PHE A 819 -32.25 -21.28 -8.84
C PHE A 819 -30.73 -21.12 -8.88
N ASN A 820 -30.20 -20.15 -8.16
CA ASN A 820 -28.76 -19.93 -8.09
C ASN A 820 -28.38 -19.21 -6.80
N VAL A 821 -27.18 -19.49 -6.28
CA VAL A 821 -26.66 -18.90 -5.05
C VAL A 821 -25.36 -18.14 -5.34
N SER A 822 -25.33 -16.87 -4.95
CA SER A 822 -24.15 -16.02 -4.97
C SER A 822 -23.64 -15.83 -3.55
N LEU A 823 -22.32 -15.91 -3.37
CA LEU A 823 -21.70 -15.72 -2.06
C LEU A 823 -21.02 -14.35 -2.01
N LEU A 824 -21.60 -13.44 -1.23
CA LEU A 824 -21.01 -12.14 -0.89
C LEU A 824 -20.22 -12.27 0.41
N GLY A 825 -19.09 -11.57 0.52
CA GLY A 825 -18.36 -11.52 1.77
C GLY A 825 -17.41 -10.34 1.88
N GLY A 826 -16.96 -10.14 3.11
CA GLY A 826 -15.95 -9.15 3.51
C GLY A 826 -14.94 -9.78 4.45
N LEU A 827 -13.69 -9.32 4.40
CA LEU A 827 -12.62 -9.88 5.23
C LEU A 827 -12.19 -8.97 6.38
N SER A 828 -12.63 -7.71 6.40
CA SER A 828 -12.11 -6.67 7.30
C SER A 828 -12.26 -7.00 8.78
N LEU A 829 -13.46 -7.41 9.20
CA LEU A 829 -13.77 -7.78 10.58
C LEU A 829 -12.98 -9.02 11.03
N LYS A 830 -12.85 -10.01 10.14
CA LYS A 830 -12.28 -11.32 10.47
C LYS A 830 -10.75 -11.37 10.38
N MET A 831 -10.15 -10.56 9.52
CA MET A 831 -8.69 -10.44 9.38
C MET A 831 -8.11 -9.38 10.33
N LEU A 832 -8.95 -8.71 11.12
CA LEU A 832 -8.55 -7.64 12.04
C LEU A 832 -7.83 -6.49 11.32
N THR A 833 -8.17 -6.27 10.04
CA THR A 833 -7.42 -5.38 9.15
C THR A 833 -7.82 -3.92 9.24
N GLY A 834 -8.95 -3.60 9.88
CA GLY A 834 -9.41 -2.26 10.25
C GLY A 834 -9.46 -1.26 9.09
N ALA A 835 -8.30 -0.73 8.68
CA ALA A 835 -8.12 0.19 7.56
C ALA A 835 -8.13 -0.47 6.18
N LEU A 836 -7.88 -1.78 6.05
CA LEU A 836 -7.97 -2.44 4.74
C LEU A 836 -9.42 -2.78 4.43
N LYS A 837 -9.87 -2.23 3.30
CA LYS A 837 -11.18 -2.45 2.70
C LYS A 837 -11.06 -3.53 1.63
N PHE A 838 -11.79 -4.64 1.79
CA PHE A 838 -11.79 -5.74 0.83
C PHE A 838 -13.09 -6.53 0.90
N GLY A 839 -13.86 -6.50 -0.19
CA GLY A 839 -15.04 -7.32 -0.43
C GLY A 839 -14.80 -8.32 -1.56
N PHE A 840 -15.45 -9.48 -1.49
CA PHE A 840 -15.44 -10.49 -2.54
C PHE A 840 -16.86 -10.97 -2.85
N LEU A 841 -17.07 -11.37 -4.10
CA LEU A 841 -18.31 -11.96 -4.59
C LEU A 841 -17.95 -13.19 -5.45
N VAL A 842 -18.63 -14.30 -5.19
CA VAL A 842 -18.51 -15.52 -6.00
C VAL A 842 -19.82 -15.76 -6.74
N LEU A 843 -19.72 -15.87 -8.07
CA LEU A 843 -20.84 -16.12 -8.96
C LEU A 843 -20.61 -17.46 -9.69
N ASN A 844 -21.51 -18.43 -9.48
CA ASN A 844 -21.41 -19.76 -10.09
C ASN A 844 -22.22 -19.92 -11.39
N HIS A 845 -22.84 -18.86 -11.92
CA HIS A 845 -23.78 -18.97 -13.04
C HIS A 845 -23.47 -17.98 -14.17
N PRO A 846 -23.19 -18.44 -15.41
CA PRO A 846 -22.74 -17.59 -16.51
C PRO A 846 -23.64 -16.39 -16.81
N GLN A 847 -24.98 -16.58 -16.88
CA GLN A 847 -25.91 -15.47 -17.14
C GLN A 847 -25.81 -14.33 -16.11
N LEU A 848 -25.57 -14.66 -14.84
CA LEU A 848 -25.43 -13.67 -13.79
C LEU A 848 -24.04 -13.01 -13.85
N VAL A 849 -23.00 -13.74 -14.26
CA VAL A 849 -21.66 -13.19 -14.54
C VAL A 849 -21.72 -12.18 -15.68
N ASP A 850 -22.41 -12.51 -16.78
CA ASP A 850 -22.59 -11.61 -17.92
C ASP A 850 -23.39 -10.35 -17.53
N ALA A 851 -24.50 -10.54 -16.80
CA ALA A 851 -25.31 -9.44 -16.29
C ALA A 851 -24.49 -8.53 -15.37
N PHE A 852 -23.72 -9.10 -14.44
CA PHE A 852 -22.86 -8.33 -13.54
C PHE A 852 -21.78 -7.57 -14.30
N SER A 853 -21.16 -8.21 -15.29
CA SER A 853 -20.12 -7.61 -16.14
C SER A 853 -20.63 -6.46 -17.02
N SER A 854 -21.95 -6.36 -17.21
CA SER A 854 -22.58 -5.23 -17.92
C SER A 854 -22.61 -3.92 -17.12
N PHE A 855 -22.35 -3.98 -15.81
CA PHE A 855 -22.23 -2.84 -14.91
C PHE A 855 -20.75 -2.59 -14.55
N PRO A 856 -20.00 -1.76 -15.30
CA PRO A 856 -18.63 -1.36 -14.96
C PRO A 856 -18.62 -0.39 -13.75
N GLY A 857 -17.47 0.22 -13.42
CA GLY A 857 -17.40 1.23 -12.34
C GLY A 857 -17.19 0.71 -10.91
N LEU A 858 -16.85 -0.57 -10.73
CA LEU A 858 -16.49 -1.09 -9.40
C LEU A 858 -15.11 -0.56 -9.01
N SER A 859 -14.98 0.04 -7.82
CA SER A 859 -13.65 0.32 -7.26
C SER A 859 -12.97 -1.00 -6.90
N LYS A 860 -11.87 -1.30 -7.58
CA LYS A 860 -11.11 -2.54 -7.39
C LYS A 860 -10.10 -2.36 -6.24
N PRO A 861 -9.89 -3.38 -5.40
CA PRO A 861 -8.86 -3.33 -4.38
C PRO A 861 -7.48 -3.14 -5.01
N HIS A 862 -6.78 -2.15 -4.50
CA HIS A 862 -5.40 -1.87 -4.86
C HIS A 862 -4.49 -3.10 -4.67
N SER A 863 -3.46 -3.23 -5.49
CA SER A 863 -2.44 -4.28 -5.44
C SER A 863 -1.85 -4.50 -4.04
N THR A 864 -1.60 -3.43 -3.28
CA THR A 864 -1.07 -3.55 -1.90
C THR A 864 -2.10 -4.10 -0.92
N VAL A 865 -3.40 -3.84 -1.13
CA VAL A 865 -4.48 -4.43 -0.34
C VAL A 865 -4.59 -5.91 -0.67
N ARG A 866 -4.59 -6.27 -1.96
CA ARG A 866 -4.62 -7.67 -2.42
C ARG A 866 -3.46 -8.48 -1.83
N TYR A 867 -2.24 -7.94 -1.88
CA TYR A 867 -1.06 -8.56 -1.27
C TYR A 867 -1.23 -8.78 0.24
N ALA A 868 -1.61 -7.74 0.98
CA ALA A 868 -1.77 -7.82 2.43
C ALA A 868 -2.83 -8.85 2.82
N ILE A 869 -3.97 -8.87 2.12
CA ILE A 869 -5.04 -9.86 2.32
C ILE A 869 -4.56 -11.27 2.02
N LYS A 870 -3.87 -11.50 0.89
CA LYS A 870 -3.29 -12.80 0.54
C LYS A 870 -2.35 -13.31 1.65
N LYS A 871 -1.45 -12.44 2.12
CA LYS A 871 -0.49 -12.79 3.17
C LYS A 871 -1.20 -13.17 4.47
N LEU A 872 -2.21 -12.41 4.88
CA LEU A 872 -2.99 -12.70 6.10
C LEU A 872 -3.81 -13.99 5.99
N LEU A 873 -4.40 -14.27 4.83
CA LEU A 873 -5.08 -15.53 4.57
C LEU A 873 -4.10 -16.72 4.65
N GLY A 874 -2.91 -16.60 4.08
CA GLY A 874 -1.87 -17.63 4.18
C GLY A 874 -1.37 -17.87 5.61
N LEU A 875 -1.23 -16.80 6.42
CA LEU A 875 -0.89 -16.92 7.84
C LEU A 875 -1.99 -17.63 8.64
N ARG A 876 -3.26 -17.34 8.31
CA ARG A 876 -4.41 -18.00 8.94
C ARG A 876 -4.47 -19.48 8.57
N GLU A 877 -4.26 -19.81 7.30
CA GLU A 877 -4.23 -21.19 6.81
C GLU A 877 -3.19 -22.03 7.54
N ARG A 878 -1.98 -21.48 7.71
CA ARG A 878 -0.89 -22.08 8.48
C ARG A 878 -1.12 -22.08 10.00
N LYS A 879 -2.27 -21.56 10.46
CA LYS A 879 -2.64 -21.40 11.87
C LYS A 879 -1.53 -20.69 12.66
N ALA A 880 -0.99 -19.60 12.11
CA ALA A 880 0.04 -18.81 12.77
C ALA A 880 -0.42 -18.44 14.19
N ARG A 881 0.35 -18.90 15.19
CA ARG A 881 -0.05 -18.87 16.62
C ARG A 881 -0.48 -17.48 17.07
N ASP A 882 0.30 -16.47 16.71
CA ASP A 882 0.06 -15.09 17.16
C ASP A 882 -1.22 -14.49 16.55
N LEU A 883 -1.49 -14.77 15.27
CA LEU A 883 -2.72 -14.31 14.61
C LEU A 883 -3.95 -15.01 15.22
N MET A 884 -3.88 -16.33 15.45
CA MET A 884 -4.97 -17.08 16.06
C MET A 884 -5.23 -16.65 17.51
N ASN A 885 -4.18 -16.37 18.27
CA ASN A 885 -4.29 -15.84 19.64
C ASN A 885 -4.97 -14.47 19.65
N ALA A 886 -4.58 -13.56 18.74
CA ALA A 886 -5.18 -12.23 18.64
C ALA A 886 -6.67 -12.29 18.24
N VAL A 887 -7.03 -13.16 17.29
CA VAL A 887 -8.44 -13.41 16.93
C VAL A 887 -9.22 -13.94 18.12
N ALA A 888 -8.68 -14.91 18.86
CA ALA A 888 -9.33 -15.45 20.05
C ALA A 888 -9.50 -14.40 21.16
N GLU A 889 -8.52 -13.50 21.34
CA GLU A 889 -8.62 -12.38 22.26
C GLU A 889 -9.73 -11.40 21.87
N HIS A 890 -9.82 -11.07 20.58
CA HIS A 890 -10.89 -10.22 20.07
C HIS A 890 -12.27 -10.83 20.29
N ILE A 891 -12.43 -12.14 20.03
CA ILE A 891 -13.68 -12.87 20.29
C ILE A 891 -14.05 -12.79 21.78
N ARG A 892 -13.11 -13.03 22.70
CA ARG A 892 -13.34 -12.88 24.16
C ARG A 892 -13.74 -11.46 24.55
N ASN A 893 -13.10 -10.45 23.96
CA ASN A 893 -13.42 -9.04 24.21
C ASN A 893 -14.83 -8.69 23.73
N LEU A 894 -15.24 -9.17 22.55
CA LEU A 894 -16.59 -8.98 22.01
C LEU A 894 -17.63 -9.72 22.86
N GLU A 895 -17.34 -10.95 23.30
CA GLU A 895 -18.21 -11.70 24.21
C GLU A 895 -18.42 -10.95 25.54
N SER A 896 -17.34 -10.46 26.15
CA SER A 896 -17.40 -9.69 27.40
C SER A 896 -18.21 -8.40 27.23
N ARG A 897 -18.02 -7.67 26.12
CA ARG A 897 -18.80 -6.47 25.79
C ARG A 897 -20.28 -6.80 25.58
N SER A 898 -20.58 -7.90 24.86
CA SER A 898 -21.95 -8.35 24.65
C SER A 898 -22.65 -8.72 25.97
N LYS A 899 -21.96 -9.40 26.90
CA LYS A 899 -22.49 -9.69 28.24
C LYS A 899 -22.79 -8.41 29.01
N ARG A 900 -21.85 -7.46 29.04
CA ARG A 900 -22.02 -6.16 29.70
C ARG A 900 -23.11 -5.27 29.11
N LEU A 901 -23.40 -5.38 27.82
CA LEU A 901 -24.51 -4.65 27.19
C LEU A 901 -25.88 -5.30 27.48
N LYS A 902 -25.90 -6.56 27.93
CA LYS A 902 -27.11 -7.28 28.35
C LYS A 902 -27.40 -7.13 29.85
N GLU A 903 -26.36 -6.87 30.65
CA GLU A 903 -26.46 -6.42 32.05
C GLU A 903 -27.11 -5.04 32.14
#